data_AF-A0A9Q8Z0R6-F1
#
_entry.id   AF-A0A9Q8Z0R6-F1
#
_cell.length_a   1.000
_cell.length_b   1.000
_cell.length_c   1.000
_cell.angle_alpha   90.00
_cell.angle_beta   90.00
_cell.angle_gamma   90.00
#
_symmetry.space_group_name_H-M   'P 1'
#
loop_
_entity.id
_entity.type
_entity.pdbx_description
1 polymer ?
#
loop_
_entity_poly.entity_id
_entity_poly.type
_entity_poly.pdbx_seq_one_letter_code
_entity_poly.pdbx_strand_id
1 'polypeptide(L)'
;MGKAEKLDPVWDDLDRTMGQLFMMGFDGTSVTPHIRTLIEEHHVGCILLTAKNLKSAEDTTNLIYELQKIAHDAGHPVPLAIGIDQENGGVNSLFDDIYIRQYPSNMGMAATGSTDLAFEVAKATAQEIAACGINWIFGPCLDVLTNARNQPLGVRTAGDDPQEVSAFGCAFMQGYKDGGVVTLGKHFPSYGNLEFLGSTLDVPIITESLEQLSLSALIPFKKAIERGLDSMMVGGCAMSSAGLNAMHACLSEQVVDELLRKDLKFDGVVVSECLEMDALSHNIGVGGGTVMAVNAGCDVVLLCRALSLQLEGLKGLKTGIETEMVSKERIFNSLRRVLAMKKKCTSWEKALNPLGINYLEKLQPLHTALSTKAYNSSITVVRDKNRLLPLTNILDSEEELLLLTPLVKPLAASAASRAISDAANGAASHSPGPASWDQNSSVMSGERVFRELGRSLARQRNGRLLHTSYTANGVRPVHENLISRASAIIVLTADANRNLYQHGFTKHVSMICNMQYTTGGERREKPLIVVAVSSPYDFAMDNTIGTYICTYDFTETALNSLVKVLYGELSPSGTLPGTISKSQKLYPSKQHWLVEIFNEERDGSALDTLIAAVVDNTAPNQRSELSSATSSSFILHHPEVEESHFVVRNSSTQALYGFCSTYFFKATGTGVIGALFVDPARRKLSIGHSLHNRAIRTLLQKEGIKRFQLGSRLPSIYLGIPTGHGNERKRLRSWFAQLGWGAALSRPVCNMVARNLQTWAPPAGMAKSLASAGAQFDLVYGWDYAGPVLDHIKTSNRQGLAEVYKLALTDPTACGIIRAKRPEDGALVGTVVLYNNHSRLAEYIPSLKDLNETAGGISSPVISPGVGEYSTLLQGLILLGMRQIKQLGCNACLLDYMDGDGNFDGFSAMGFDVMHNFEEVSCDAATWTMIPPA
;
A
#
# COMPACT_ATOMS: atom_id res chain seq x y z
N MET A 1 -34.53 -3.17 20.67
CA MET A 1 -35.34 -4.23 20.02
C MET A 1 -36.70 -3.65 19.67
N GLY A 2 -36.87 -3.16 18.44
CA GLY A 2 -38.19 -2.78 17.93
C GLY A 2 -39.01 -4.03 17.63
N LYS A 3 -40.35 -3.97 17.79
CA LYS A 3 -41.26 -5.06 17.42
C LYS A 3 -40.96 -5.48 15.97
N ALA A 4 -40.54 -6.73 15.76
CA ALA A 4 -40.33 -7.27 14.42
C ALA A 4 -41.66 -7.18 13.65
N GLU A 5 -41.66 -6.55 12.47
CA GLU A 5 -42.81 -6.55 11.58
C GLU A 5 -43.22 -7.99 11.30
N LYS A 6 -44.50 -8.29 11.56
CA LYS A 6 -45.06 -9.61 11.29
C LYS A 6 -45.15 -9.78 9.77
N LEU A 7 -44.56 -10.84 9.24
CA LEU A 7 -44.64 -11.18 7.82
C LEU A 7 -46.09 -11.49 7.44
N ASP A 8 -46.44 -11.24 6.18
CA ASP A 8 -47.73 -11.61 5.61
C ASP A 8 -47.95 -13.15 5.72
N PRO A 9 -49.17 -13.62 6.08
CA PRO A 9 -49.47 -15.05 6.18
C PRO A 9 -49.18 -15.87 4.91
N VAL A 10 -49.09 -15.24 3.73
CA VAL A 10 -48.67 -15.93 2.49
C VAL A 10 -47.29 -16.61 2.62
N TRP A 11 -46.45 -16.12 3.54
CA TRP A 11 -45.12 -16.67 3.82
C TRP A 11 -45.11 -17.83 4.83
N ASP A 12 -46.27 -18.22 5.38
CA ASP A 12 -46.38 -19.44 6.17
C ASP A 12 -46.25 -20.70 5.30
N ASP A 13 -46.44 -20.58 3.98
CA ASP A 13 -46.08 -21.60 2.99
C ASP A 13 -44.54 -21.71 2.87
N LEU A 14 -44.03 -22.85 3.35
CA LEU A 14 -42.60 -23.08 3.41
C LEU A 14 -41.94 -23.16 2.03
N ASP A 15 -42.61 -23.73 1.03
CA ASP A 15 -42.04 -23.89 -0.31
C ASP A 15 -41.91 -22.51 -0.99
N ARG A 16 -42.91 -21.62 -0.81
CA ARG A 16 -42.83 -20.21 -1.24
C ARG A 16 -41.72 -19.44 -0.55
N THR A 17 -41.60 -19.61 0.77
CA THR A 17 -40.60 -18.93 1.58
C THR A 17 -39.18 -19.38 1.21
N MET A 18 -38.94 -20.68 1.05
CA MET A 18 -37.63 -21.20 0.63
C MET A 18 -37.24 -20.74 -0.77
N GLY A 19 -38.18 -20.74 -1.72
CA GLY A 19 -37.91 -20.29 -3.09
C GLY A 19 -37.33 -18.87 -3.17
N GLN A 20 -37.72 -17.97 -2.26
CA GLN A 20 -37.16 -16.61 -2.22
C GLN A 20 -35.70 -16.54 -1.76
N LEU A 21 -35.17 -17.59 -1.14
CA LEU A 21 -33.80 -17.67 -0.62
C LEU A 21 -32.82 -18.33 -1.61
N PHE A 22 -33.25 -18.53 -2.86
CA PHE A 22 -32.38 -19.03 -3.93
C PHE A 22 -32.25 -18.01 -5.05
N MET A 23 -31.03 -17.93 -5.56
CA MET A 23 -30.74 -17.35 -6.85
C MET A 23 -30.29 -18.44 -7.81
N MET A 24 -31.00 -18.59 -8.93
CA MET A 24 -30.71 -19.64 -9.89
C MET A 24 -30.52 -19.09 -11.31
N GLY A 25 -29.58 -19.68 -12.05
CA GLY A 25 -29.36 -19.40 -13.47
C GLY A 25 -29.83 -20.54 -14.36
N PHE A 26 -29.77 -20.32 -15.68
CA PHE A 26 -30.11 -21.30 -16.72
C PHE A 26 -29.32 -21.00 -17.99
N ASP A 27 -29.21 -21.97 -18.90
CA ASP A 27 -28.62 -21.77 -20.22
C ASP A 27 -29.70 -21.44 -21.27
N GLY A 28 -29.33 -20.65 -22.28
CA GLY A 28 -30.21 -20.24 -23.37
C GLY A 28 -30.63 -18.77 -23.30
N THR A 29 -31.14 -18.26 -24.42
CA THR A 29 -31.46 -16.82 -24.62
C THR A 29 -32.96 -16.53 -24.64
N SER A 30 -33.77 -17.52 -24.27
CA SER A 30 -35.22 -17.46 -24.16
C SER A 30 -35.65 -18.29 -22.95
N VAL A 31 -36.88 -18.14 -22.47
CA VAL A 31 -37.41 -18.98 -21.40
C VAL A 31 -37.36 -20.46 -21.81
N THR A 32 -36.74 -21.27 -20.96
CA THR A 32 -36.67 -22.74 -21.11
C THR A 32 -37.63 -23.42 -20.14
N PRO A 33 -38.04 -24.69 -20.40
CA PRO A 33 -38.80 -25.48 -19.42
C PRO A 33 -38.10 -25.56 -18.06
N HIS A 34 -36.77 -25.60 -18.06
CA HIS A 34 -35.94 -25.60 -16.87
C HIS A 34 -36.21 -24.38 -15.97
N ILE A 35 -36.01 -23.16 -16.46
CA ILE A 35 -36.23 -21.96 -15.64
C ILE A 35 -37.71 -21.76 -15.30
N ARG A 36 -38.62 -22.17 -16.21
CA ARG A 36 -40.07 -22.15 -15.97
C ARG A 36 -40.44 -23.01 -14.76
N THR A 37 -39.99 -24.27 -14.71
CA THR A 37 -40.23 -25.18 -13.57
C THR A 37 -39.73 -24.58 -12.26
N LEU A 38 -38.54 -23.98 -12.24
CA LEU A 38 -38.00 -23.33 -11.04
C LEU A 38 -38.88 -22.18 -10.53
N ILE A 39 -39.44 -21.38 -11.43
CA ILE A 39 -40.29 -20.24 -11.08
C ILE A 39 -41.70 -20.71 -10.68
N GLU A 40 -42.32 -21.57 -11.48
CA GLU A 40 -43.72 -21.98 -11.30
C GLU A 40 -43.89 -22.97 -10.14
N GLU A 41 -43.05 -24.00 -10.06
CA GLU A 41 -43.21 -25.11 -9.11
C GLU A 41 -42.43 -24.90 -7.81
N HIS A 42 -41.28 -24.23 -7.88
CA HIS A 42 -40.38 -24.04 -6.72
C HIS A 42 -40.33 -22.60 -6.21
N HIS A 43 -41.15 -21.71 -6.79
CA HIS A 43 -41.28 -20.31 -6.37
C HIS A 43 -39.95 -19.57 -6.23
N VAL A 44 -38.97 -19.89 -7.08
CA VAL A 44 -37.63 -19.27 -7.04
C VAL A 44 -37.76 -17.76 -7.21
N GLY A 45 -37.22 -17.01 -6.25
CA GLY A 45 -37.42 -15.56 -6.16
C GLY A 45 -36.32 -14.73 -6.82
N CYS A 46 -35.15 -15.30 -7.09
CA CYS A 46 -34.04 -14.57 -7.68
C CYS A 46 -33.46 -15.33 -8.88
N ILE A 47 -33.16 -14.62 -9.96
CA ILE A 47 -32.57 -15.19 -11.18
C ILE A 47 -31.23 -14.53 -11.45
N LEU A 48 -30.21 -15.32 -11.78
CA LEU A 48 -28.94 -14.83 -12.31
C LEU A 48 -28.95 -14.93 -13.83
N LEU A 49 -28.75 -13.81 -14.51
CA LEU A 49 -28.49 -13.77 -15.94
C LEU A 49 -27.00 -13.59 -16.20
N THR A 50 -26.47 -14.38 -17.11
CA THR A 50 -25.08 -14.34 -17.57
C THR A 50 -25.02 -13.97 -19.04
N ALA A 51 -23.82 -13.77 -19.57
CA ALA A 51 -23.63 -13.48 -20.99
C ALA A 51 -24.29 -14.54 -21.92
N LYS A 52 -24.46 -15.80 -21.48
CA LYS A 52 -25.15 -16.85 -22.26
C LYS A 52 -26.65 -16.59 -22.47
N ASN A 53 -27.25 -15.74 -21.66
CA ASN A 53 -28.66 -15.40 -21.73
C ASN A 53 -28.94 -14.16 -22.58
N LEU A 54 -27.91 -13.36 -22.86
CA LEU A 54 -28.05 -11.96 -23.25
C LEU A 54 -27.47 -11.72 -24.65
N LYS A 55 -28.37 -11.45 -25.61
CA LYS A 55 -28.05 -11.19 -27.03
C LYS A 55 -27.99 -9.71 -27.37
N SER A 56 -29.07 -9.00 -27.07
CA SER A 56 -29.28 -7.58 -27.34
C SER A 56 -30.09 -6.95 -26.21
N ALA A 57 -30.18 -5.62 -26.15
CA ALA A 57 -31.03 -4.94 -25.19
C ALA A 57 -32.51 -5.33 -25.37
N GLU A 58 -32.95 -5.51 -26.62
CA GLU A 58 -34.35 -5.86 -26.95
C GLU A 58 -34.68 -7.29 -26.51
N ASP A 59 -33.85 -8.27 -26.91
CA ASP A 59 -34.04 -9.67 -26.51
C ASP A 59 -34.00 -9.83 -24.98
N THR A 60 -33.11 -9.08 -24.32
CA THR A 60 -33.01 -9.09 -22.85
C THR A 60 -34.25 -8.52 -22.20
N THR A 61 -34.79 -7.42 -22.74
CA THR A 61 -36.04 -6.82 -22.24
C THR A 61 -37.20 -7.79 -22.37
N ASN A 62 -37.31 -8.48 -23.51
CA ASN A 62 -38.35 -9.48 -23.74
C ASN A 62 -38.20 -10.70 -22.82
N LEU A 63 -36.97 -11.23 -22.69
CA LEU A 63 -36.69 -12.36 -21.78
C LEU A 63 -37.06 -12.02 -20.34
N ILE A 64 -36.66 -10.86 -19.84
CA ILE A 64 -36.95 -10.46 -18.46
C ILE A 64 -38.44 -10.24 -18.25
N TYR A 65 -39.12 -9.60 -19.21
CA TYR A 65 -40.58 -9.45 -19.17
C TYR A 65 -41.28 -10.81 -19.10
N GLU A 66 -40.87 -11.79 -19.92
CA GLU A 66 -41.42 -13.15 -19.87
C GLU A 66 -41.18 -13.82 -18.52
N LEU A 67 -39.98 -13.74 -17.96
CA LEU A 67 -39.67 -14.29 -16.64
C LEU A 67 -40.54 -13.67 -15.54
N GLN A 68 -40.69 -12.34 -15.54
CA GLN A 68 -41.54 -11.63 -14.58
C GLN A 68 -43.02 -12.00 -14.75
N LYS A 69 -43.49 -12.13 -15.99
CA LYS A 69 -44.86 -12.55 -16.28
C LYS A 69 -45.15 -13.97 -15.79
N ILE A 70 -44.22 -14.90 -16.00
CA ILE A 70 -44.33 -16.27 -15.49
C ILE A 70 -44.44 -16.27 -13.96
N ALA A 71 -43.60 -15.50 -13.27
CA ALA A 71 -43.67 -15.39 -11.81
C ALA A 71 -45.00 -14.76 -11.34
N HIS A 72 -45.48 -13.72 -12.03
CA HIS A 72 -46.76 -13.08 -11.73
C HIS A 72 -47.92 -14.08 -11.89
N ASP A 73 -47.98 -14.76 -13.02
CA ASP A 73 -49.06 -15.69 -13.36
C ASP A 73 -49.03 -16.96 -12.49
N ALA A 74 -47.84 -17.36 -12.01
CA ALA A 74 -47.66 -18.40 -10.98
C ALA A 74 -48.05 -17.94 -9.56
N GLY A 75 -48.47 -16.69 -9.40
CA GLY A 75 -48.97 -16.15 -8.14
C GLY A 75 -47.89 -15.82 -7.12
N HIS A 76 -46.69 -15.40 -7.56
CA HIS A 76 -45.66 -14.89 -6.65
C HIS A 76 -46.16 -13.63 -5.92
N PRO A 77 -45.92 -13.49 -4.60
CA PRO A 77 -46.35 -12.28 -3.88
C PRO A 77 -45.58 -11.02 -4.30
N VAL A 78 -44.32 -11.18 -4.71
CA VAL A 78 -43.41 -10.10 -5.11
C VAL A 78 -42.66 -10.47 -6.39
N PRO A 79 -42.22 -9.49 -7.21
CA PRO A 79 -41.48 -9.76 -8.43
C PRO A 79 -40.15 -10.47 -8.21
N LEU A 80 -39.60 -11.03 -9.29
CA LEU A 80 -38.26 -11.62 -9.30
C LEU A 80 -37.20 -10.53 -9.13
N ALA A 81 -36.15 -10.86 -8.35
CA ALA A 81 -34.90 -10.11 -8.41
C ALA A 81 -34.03 -10.69 -9.53
N ILE A 82 -33.62 -9.87 -10.49
CA ILE A 82 -32.87 -10.27 -11.67
C ILE A 82 -31.46 -9.68 -11.55
N GLY A 83 -30.51 -10.58 -11.27
CA GLY A 83 -29.09 -10.30 -11.08
C GLY A 83 -28.29 -10.35 -12.37
N ILE A 84 -27.28 -9.49 -12.51
CA ILE A 84 -26.29 -9.53 -13.60
C ILE A 84 -24.89 -9.14 -13.10
N ASP A 85 -23.87 -9.74 -13.71
CA ASP A 85 -22.48 -9.29 -13.57
C ASP A 85 -22.10 -8.29 -14.68
N GLN A 86 -22.24 -7.00 -14.36
CA GLN A 86 -22.03 -5.87 -15.26
C GLN A 86 -21.01 -4.87 -14.65
N GLU A 87 -19.76 -5.29 -14.52
CA GLU A 87 -18.66 -4.50 -13.91
C GLU A 87 -18.05 -3.45 -14.84
N ASN A 88 -18.49 -3.38 -16.11
CA ASN A 88 -17.83 -2.65 -17.20
C ASN A 88 -16.44 -3.23 -17.56
N GLY A 89 -15.71 -2.55 -18.45
CA GLY A 89 -14.49 -3.09 -19.05
C GLY A 89 -14.68 -4.48 -19.65
N GLY A 90 -13.74 -5.38 -19.37
CA GLY A 90 -13.78 -6.76 -19.85
C GLY A 90 -14.80 -7.69 -19.16
N VAL A 91 -15.50 -7.25 -18.10
CA VAL A 91 -16.54 -8.03 -17.41
C VAL A 91 -17.88 -7.35 -17.66
N ASN A 92 -18.51 -7.73 -18.76
CA ASN A 92 -19.70 -7.07 -19.28
C ASN A 92 -20.62 -8.14 -19.90
N SER A 93 -21.62 -8.56 -19.11
CA SER A 93 -22.56 -9.62 -19.50
C SER A 93 -23.57 -9.16 -20.54
N LEU A 94 -24.13 -7.95 -20.44
CA LEU A 94 -25.04 -7.39 -21.44
C LEU A 94 -24.28 -6.44 -22.38
N PHE A 95 -24.07 -6.86 -23.63
CA PHE A 95 -23.42 -6.04 -24.64
C PHE A 95 -24.37 -5.82 -25.81
N ASP A 96 -24.45 -4.57 -26.25
CA ASP A 96 -25.25 -4.13 -27.39
C ASP A 96 -24.62 -2.85 -27.95
N ASP A 97 -24.06 -2.93 -29.15
CA ASP A 97 -23.37 -1.80 -29.80
C ASP A 97 -24.27 -0.59 -30.07
N ILE A 98 -25.58 -0.73 -29.96
CA ILE A 98 -26.59 0.31 -30.24
C ILE A 98 -27.11 0.93 -28.94
N TYR A 99 -27.40 0.16 -27.90
CA TYR A 99 -28.08 0.69 -26.71
C TYR A 99 -27.27 0.62 -25.42
N ILE A 100 -26.30 -0.29 -25.30
CA ILE A 100 -25.59 -0.55 -24.04
C ILE A 100 -24.14 -0.16 -24.21
N ARG A 101 -23.72 0.94 -23.55
CA ARG A 101 -22.39 1.48 -23.73
C ARG A 101 -21.37 0.70 -22.90
N GLN A 102 -20.20 0.51 -23.48
CA GLN A 102 -19.04 0.09 -22.72
C GLN A 102 -18.42 1.28 -22.01
N TYR A 103 -17.94 1.06 -20.80
CA TYR A 103 -17.19 2.02 -20.01
C TYR A 103 -15.88 1.38 -19.55
N PRO A 104 -14.86 2.18 -19.17
CA PRO A 104 -13.61 1.65 -18.67
C PRO A 104 -13.81 0.66 -17.53
N SER A 105 -12.86 -0.28 -17.40
CA SER A 105 -12.75 -1.15 -16.23
C SER A 105 -12.64 -0.34 -14.93
N ASN A 106 -12.88 -0.95 -13.77
CA ASN A 106 -12.75 -0.24 -12.49
C ASN A 106 -11.36 0.40 -12.30
N MET A 107 -10.30 -0.27 -12.75
CA MET A 107 -8.95 0.29 -12.73
C MET A 107 -8.77 1.44 -13.75
N GLY A 108 -9.38 1.31 -14.93
CA GLY A 108 -9.41 2.40 -15.92
C GLY A 108 -10.16 3.63 -15.42
N MET A 109 -11.26 3.43 -14.69
CA MET A 109 -11.99 4.50 -14.02
C MET A 109 -11.16 5.14 -12.90
N ALA A 110 -10.46 4.33 -12.10
CA ALA A 110 -9.53 4.83 -11.09
C ALA A 110 -8.42 5.68 -11.72
N ALA A 111 -7.92 5.27 -12.89
CA ALA A 111 -6.90 6.01 -13.62
C ALA A 111 -7.34 7.42 -14.05
N THR A 112 -8.65 7.68 -14.20
CA THR A 112 -9.18 9.03 -14.48
C THR A 112 -8.99 9.99 -13.30
N GLY A 113 -8.78 9.49 -12.08
CA GLY A 113 -8.67 10.28 -10.86
C GLY A 113 -9.97 10.96 -10.41
N SER A 114 -11.11 10.67 -11.04
CA SER A 114 -12.39 11.34 -10.77
C SER A 114 -13.46 10.38 -10.25
N THR A 115 -13.75 10.45 -8.95
CA THR A 115 -14.87 9.73 -8.34
C THR A 115 -16.22 10.21 -8.84
N ASP A 116 -16.33 11.48 -9.26
CA ASP A 116 -17.56 12.03 -9.84
C ASP A 116 -17.85 11.38 -11.20
N LEU A 117 -16.82 11.23 -12.03
CA LEU A 117 -16.94 10.51 -13.30
C LEU A 117 -17.27 9.02 -13.07
N ALA A 118 -16.71 8.40 -12.04
CA ALA A 118 -17.07 7.03 -11.65
C ALA A 118 -18.54 6.90 -11.21
N PHE A 119 -19.06 7.87 -10.46
CA PHE A 119 -20.47 7.95 -10.12
C PHE A 119 -21.36 8.12 -11.37
N GLU A 120 -21.02 9.04 -12.27
CA GLU A 120 -21.76 9.27 -13.53
C GLU A 120 -21.80 8.01 -14.40
N VAL A 121 -20.65 7.33 -14.54
CA VAL A 121 -20.52 6.08 -15.30
C VAL A 121 -21.36 4.97 -14.67
N ALA A 122 -21.26 4.74 -13.35
CA ALA A 122 -22.08 3.73 -12.68
C ALA A 122 -23.58 4.01 -12.80
N LYS A 123 -23.98 5.29 -12.70
CA LYS A 123 -25.37 5.69 -12.90
C LYS A 123 -25.84 5.39 -14.31
N ALA A 124 -25.04 5.72 -15.32
CA ALA A 124 -25.37 5.43 -16.71
C ALA A 124 -25.47 3.91 -16.97
N THR A 125 -24.50 3.12 -16.49
CA THR A 125 -24.54 1.65 -16.56
C THR A 125 -25.80 1.09 -15.92
N ALA A 126 -26.17 1.56 -14.73
CA ALA A 126 -27.38 1.11 -14.03
C ALA A 126 -28.66 1.51 -14.76
N GLN A 127 -28.74 2.73 -15.30
CA GLN A 127 -29.90 3.18 -16.08
C GLN A 127 -30.10 2.33 -17.34
N GLU A 128 -29.01 1.97 -18.02
CA GLU A 128 -29.03 1.13 -19.23
C GLU A 128 -29.58 -0.27 -18.92
N ILE A 129 -29.02 -0.96 -17.93
CA ILE A 129 -29.48 -2.32 -17.57
C ILE A 129 -30.88 -2.29 -16.94
N ALA A 130 -31.21 -1.26 -16.15
CA ALA A 130 -32.54 -1.10 -15.56
C ALA A 130 -33.63 -0.90 -16.60
N ALA A 131 -33.32 -0.24 -17.72
CA ALA A 131 -34.26 -0.10 -18.81
C ALA A 131 -34.66 -1.45 -19.42
N CYS A 132 -33.75 -2.42 -19.42
CA CYS A 132 -34.00 -3.80 -19.84
C CYS A 132 -34.74 -4.64 -18.78
N GLY A 133 -35.02 -4.10 -17.60
CA GLY A 133 -35.71 -4.79 -16.50
C GLY A 133 -34.79 -5.45 -15.46
N ILE A 134 -33.48 -5.34 -15.61
CA ILE A 134 -32.50 -5.79 -14.60
C ILE A 134 -32.63 -4.90 -13.36
N ASN A 135 -32.66 -5.50 -12.17
CA ASN A 135 -32.91 -4.73 -10.94
C ASN A 135 -31.87 -4.99 -9.84
N TRP A 136 -30.90 -5.88 -10.07
CA TRP A 136 -29.82 -6.20 -9.14
C TRP A 136 -28.48 -6.30 -9.88
N ILE A 137 -27.53 -5.42 -9.56
CA ILE A 137 -26.19 -5.43 -10.15
C ILE A 137 -25.18 -6.06 -9.20
N PHE A 138 -24.34 -6.93 -9.73
CA PHE A 138 -23.26 -7.59 -8.98
C PHE A 138 -22.03 -6.70 -8.92
N GLY A 139 -22.20 -5.53 -8.31
CA GLY A 139 -21.13 -4.59 -8.03
C GLY A 139 -21.52 -3.60 -6.93
N PRO A 140 -20.56 -2.83 -6.42
CA PRO A 140 -19.18 -2.71 -6.91
C PRO A 140 -18.26 -3.87 -6.50
N CYS A 141 -17.17 -4.05 -7.25
CA CYS A 141 -16.02 -4.84 -6.81
C CYS A 141 -15.25 -4.02 -5.75
N LEU A 142 -15.13 -4.57 -4.55
CA LEU A 142 -14.54 -3.93 -3.37
C LEU A 142 -13.19 -4.54 -2.98
N ASP A 143 -12.72 -5.53 -3.74
CA ASP A 143 -11.45 -6.21 -3.51
C ASP A 143 -10.26 -5.27 -3.72
N VAL A 144 -9.25 -5.36 -2.85
CA VAL A 144 -8.00 -4.58 -2.96
C VAL A 144 -6.85 -5.49 -3.37
N LEU A 145 -6.10 -5.16 -4.43
CA LEU A 145 -4.94 -5.96 -4.85
C LEU A 145 -3.74 -5.78 -3.89
N THR A 146 -3.79 -6.39 -2.71
CA THR A 146 -2.71 -6.28 -1.71
C THR A 146 -1.38 -6.89 -2.18
N ASN A 147 -1.39 -7.71 -3.24
CA ASN A 147 -0.20 -8.29 -3.86
C ASN A 147 -0.08 -7.93 -5.35
N ALA A 148 0.84 -7.03 -5.68
CA ALA A 148 1.07 -6.61 -7.06
C ALA A 148 1.64 -7.73 -7.97
N ARG A 149 2.22 -8.81 -7.43
CA ARG A 149 2.76 -9.93 -8.23
C ARG A 149 1.68 -10.93 -8.61
N ASN A 150 0.76 -11.20 -7.70
CA ASN A 150 -0.30 -12.16 -7.90
C ASN A 150 -1.64 -11.43 -7.91
N GLN A 151 -2.16 -11.16 -9.10
CA GLN A 151 -3.34 -10.32 -9.30
C GLN A 151 -4.51 -11.15 -9.81
N PRO A 152 -5.21 -11.94 -8.97
CA PRO A 152 -6.35 -12.78 -9.38
C PRO A 152 -7.48 -11.99 -10.08
N LEU A 153 -7.61 -10.68 -9.79
CA LEU A 153 -8.67 -9.84 -10.33
C LEU A 153 -8.22 -8.88 -11.45
N GLY A 154 -6.95 -8.48 -11.47
CA GLY A 154 -6.43 -7.51 -12.45
C GLY A 154 -7.22 -6.20 -12.46
N VAL A 155 -7.67 -5.77 -13.65
CA VAL A 155 -8.36 -4.47 -13.84
C VAL A 155 -9.79 -4.39 -13.29
N ARG A 156 -10.32 -5.50 -12.73
CA ARG A 156 -11.66 -5.55 -12.11
C ARG A 156 -11.76 -4.79 -10.79
N THR A 157 -10.65 -4.50 -10.14
CA THR A 157 -10.59 -3.61 -8.98
C THR A 157 -10.13 -2.21 -9.39
N ALA A 158 -10.39 -1.20 -8.57
CA ALA A 158 -9.83 0.13 -8.75
C ALA A 158 -8.30 0.17 -8.54
N GLY A 159 -7.71 -0.73 -7.74
CA GLY A 159 -6.27 -0.68 -7.47
C GLY A 159 -5.79 -1.52 -6.28
N ASP A 160 -4.60 -1.20 -5.80
CA ASP A 160 -3.93 -1.82 -4.64
C ASP A 160 -3.97 -0.93 -3.37
N ASP A 161 -4.52 0.28 -3.46
CA ASP A 161 -4.72 1.17 -2.31
C ASP A 161 -6.13 1.03 -1.72
N PRO A 162 -6.28 0.54 -0.48
CA PRO A 162 -7.59 0.37 0.15
C PRO A 162 -8.45 1.64 0.21
N GLN A 163 -7.84 2.82 0.36
CA GLN A 163 -8.59 4.08 0.46
C GLN A 163 -9.14 4.51 -0.91
N GLU A 164 -8.34 4.35 -1.96
CA GLU A 164 -8.77 4.63 -3.32
C GLU A 164 -9.86 3.64 -3.77
N VAL A 165 -9.65 2.34 -3.52
CA VAL A 165 -10.67 1.31 -3.79
C VAL A 165 -11.96 1.61 -3.04
N SER A 166 -11.87 2.06 -1.78
CA SER A 166 -13.04 2.48 -1.01
C SER A 166 -13.76 3.69 -1.64
N ALA A 167 -13.03 4.71 -2.07
CA ALA A 167 -13.59 5.92 -2.66
C ALA A 167 -14.31 5.62 -3.99
N PHE A 168 -13.66 4.91 -4.91
CA PHE A 168 -14.26 4.51 -6.19
C PHE A 168 -15.39 3.51 -5.99
N GLY A 169 -15.23 2.51 -5.11
CA GLY A 169 -16.26 1.55 -4.76
C GLY A 169 -17.54 2.22 -4.23
N CYS A 170 -17.41 3.19 -3.33
CA CYS A 170 -18.56 3.95 -2.82
C CYS A 170 -19.21 4.82 -3.91
N ALA A 171 -18.41 5.44 -4.80
CA ALA A 171 -18.94 6.22 -5.91
C ALA A 171 -19.75 5.36 -6.90
N PHE A 172 -19.22 4.18 -7.26
CA PHE A 172 -19.94 3.22 -8.10
C PHE A 172 -21.23 2.73 -7.42
N MET A 173 -21.16 2.36 -6.14
CA MET A 173 -22.34 1.92 -5.38
C MET A 173 -23.44 2.99 -5.39
N GLN A 174 -23.08 4.26 -5.15
CA GLN A 174 -24.07 5.34 -5.16
C GLN A 174 -24.62 5.58 -6.57
N GLY A 175 -23.78 5.51 -7.61
CA GLY A 175 -24.21 5.63 -8.99
C GLY A 175 -25.21 4.55 -9.38
N TYR A 176 -24.94 3.29 -9.02
CA TYR A 176 -25.85 2.18 -9.28
C TYR A 176 -27.22 2.37 -8.63
N LYS A 177 -27.24 2.80 -7.35
CA LYS A 177 -28.48 3.11 -6.63
C LYS A 177 -29.27 4.23 -7.28
N ASP A 178 -28.59 5.32 -7.65
CA ASP A 178 -29.20 6.45 -8.36
C ASP A 178 -29.71 6.07 -9.76
N GLY A 179 -29.12 5.05 -10.39
CA GLY A 179 -29.59 4.46 -11.64
C GLY A 179 -30.78 3.51 -11.48
N GLY A 180 -31.19 3.20 -10.25
CA GLY A 180 -32.42 2.47 -9.95
C GLY A 180 -32.29 0.95 -9.80
N VAL A 181 -31.06 0.45 -9.54
CA VAL A 181 -30.78 -0.96 -9.23
C VAL A 181 -30.21 -1.12 -7.83
N VAL A 182 -30.44 -2.26 -7.18
CA VAL A 182 -29.75 -2.59 -5.91
C VAL A 182 -28.36 -3.16 -6.15
N THR A 183 -27.45 -2.92 -5.21
CA THR A 183 -26.03 -3.26 -5.33
C THR A 183 -25.64 -4.51 -4.56
N LEU A 184 -24.72 -5.31 -5.09
CA LEU A 184 -24.06 -6.42 -4.42
C LEU A 184 -22.54 -6.21 -4.40
N GLY A 185 -22.01 -5.89 -3.21
CA GLY A 185 -20.57 -5.77 -3.00
C GLY A 185 -19.89 -7.14 -3.04
N LYS A 186 -18.70 -7.24 -3.63
CA LYS A 186 -17.96 -8.52 -3.74
C LYS A 186 -16.43 -8.32 -3.81
N HIS A 187 -15.62 -9.32 -3.46
CA HIS A 187 -15.98 -10.64 -2.93
C HIS A 187 -15.53 -10.73 -1.47
N PHE A 188 -16.47 -10.76 -0.53
CA PHE A 188 -16.14 -10.75 0.90
C PHE A 188 -15.54 -12.10 1.34
N PRO A 189 -14.48 -12.15 2.18
CA PRO A 189 -13.77 -11.03 2.80
C PRO A 189 -12.75 -10.34 1.90
N SER A 190 -12.12 -11.04 0.95
CA SER A 190 -11.33 -10.42 -0.12
C SER A 190 -10.86 -11.48 -1.13
N TYR A 191 -10.94 -11.17 -2.43
CA TYR A 191 -10.24 -11.91 -3.49
C TYR A 191 -8.94 -11.21 -3.94
N GLY A 192 -8.52 -10.17 -3.23
CA GLY A 192 -7.39 -9.32 -3.58
C GLY A 192 -6.02 -10.01 -3.63
N ASN A 193 -5.84 -11.06 -2.82
CA ASN A 193 -4.58 -11.80 -2.67
C ASN A 193 -4.86 -13.26 -2.33
N LEU A 194 -5.26 -14.01 -3.36
CA LEU A 194 -5.51 -15.44 -3.27
C LEU A 194 -4.28 -16.23 -3.70
N GLU A 195 -3.84 -17.17 -2.87
CA GLU A 195 -2.82 -18.15 -3.24
C GLU A 195 -3.47 -19.47 -3.66
N PHE A 196 -2.85 -20.12 -4.65
CA PHE A 196 -3.23 -21.44 -5.14
C PHE A 196 -2.09 -22.41 -4.82
N LEU A 197 -2.32 -23.39 -3.95
CA LEU A 197 -1.28 -24.32 -3.47
C LEU A 197 -0.94 -25.45 -4.45
N GLY A 198 -1.63 -25.56 -5.59
CA GLY A 198 -1.41 -26.65 -6.53
C GLY A 198 -2.37 -26.68 -7.72
N SER A 199 -3.29 -27.63 -7.70
CA SER A 199 -4.16 -27.96 -8.85
C SER A 199 -5.24 -26.88 -9.07
N THR A 200 -5.80 -26.80 -10.28
CA THR A 200 -6.92 -25.88 -10.58
C THR A 200 -8.23 -26.26 -9.90
N LEU A 201 -8.28 -27.40 -9.20
CA LEU A 201 -9.40 -27.87 -8.37
C LEU A 201 -9.24 -27.44 -6.90
N ASP A 202 -8.10 -26.87 -6.53
CA ASP A 202 -7.82 -26.49 -5.15
C ASP A 202 -8.55 -25.18 -4.81
N VAL A 203 -9.16 -25.12 -3.62
CA VAL A 203 -9.84 -23.92 -3.15
C VAL A 203 -8.80 -22.79 -3.00
N PRO A 204 -9.04 -21.60 -3.58
CA PRO A 204 -8.13 -20.47 -3.38
C PRO A 204 -8.07 -20.08 -1.90
N ILE A 205 -6.86 -19.78 -1.40
CA ILE A 205 -6.63 -19.53 0.02
C ILE A 205 -6.25 -18.08 0.25
N ILE A 206 -6.89 -17.44 1.22
CA ILE A 206 -6.44 -16.19 1.82
C ILE A 206 -5.42 -16.53 2.91
N THR A 207 -4.18 -16.08 2.72
CA THR A 207 -3.07 -16.32 3.66
C THR A 207 -2.94 -15.24 4.74
N GLU A 208 -3.64 -14.12 4.59
CA GLU A 208 -3.65 -13.01 5.54
C GLU A 208 -4.56 -13.31 6.75
N SER A 209 -4.13 -12.90 7.95
CA SER A 209 -4.98 -12.98 9.15
C SER A 209 -6.13 -11.97 9.11
N LEU A 210 -7.16 -12.18 9.93
CA LEU A 210 -8.30 -11.26 10.04
C LEU A 210 -7.88 -9.84 10.43
N GLU A 211 -6.86 -9.70 11.30
CA GLU A 211 -6.31 -8.41 11.70
C GLU A 211 -5.61 -7.71 10.52
N GLN A 212 -4.87 -8.47 9.71
CA GLN A 212 -4.23 -7.93 8.51
C GLN A 212 -5.27 -7.47 7.49
N LEU A 213 -6.28 -8.30 7.20
CA LEU A 213 -7.40 -7.96 6.33
C LEU A 213 -8.15 -6.72 6.83
N SER A 214 -8.35 -6.58 8.15
CA SER A 214 -9.02 -5.43 8.77
C SER A 214 -8.28 -4.11 8.57
N LEU A 215 -6.94 -4.15 8.50
CA LEU A 215 -6.10 -2.98 8.27
C LEU A 215 -5.93 -2.64 6.77
N SER A 216 -6.33 -3.53 5.87
CA SER A 216 -6.18 -3.37 4.41
C SER A 216 -7.48 -3.71 3.66
N ALA A 217 -7.66 -4.97 3.26
CA ALA A 217 -8.65 -5.42 2.29
C ALA A 217 -10.12 -5.23 2.73
N LEU A 218 -10.41 -5.17 4.03
CA LEU A 218 -11.76 -4.96 4.55
C LEU A 218 -12.20 -3.49 4.59
N ILE A 219 -11.29 -2.54 4.38
CA ILE A 219 -11.60 -1.11 4.43
C ILE A 219 -12.73 -0.73 3.44
N PRO A 220 -12.68 -1.12 2.14
CA PRO A 220 -13.76 -0.80 1.20
C PRO A 220 -15.09 -1.42 1.60
N PHE A 221 -15.09 -2.67 2.09
CA PHE A 221 -16.30 -3.36 2.55
C PHE A 221 -16.95 -2.64 3.73
N LYS A 222 -16.17 -2.31 4.77
CA LYS A 222 -16.66 -1.55 5.93
C LYS A 222 -17.28 -0.21 5.52
N LYS A 223 -16.62 0.51 4.61
CA LYS A 223 -17.09 1.80 4.11
C LYS A 223 -18.36 1.68 3.27
N ALA A 224 -18.48 0.65 2.43
CA ALA A 224 -19.69 0.39 1.67
C ALA A 224 -20.87 0.06 2.60
N ILE A 225 -20.64 -0.73 3.66
CA ILE A 225 -21.65 -1.04 4.68
C ILE A 225 -22.12 0.24 5.40
N GLU A 226 -21.19 1.10 5.85
CA GLU A 226 -21.50 2.39 6.48
C GLU A 226 -22.32 3.31 5.55
N ARG A 227 -22.16 3.17 4.22
CA ARG A 227 -22.90 3.91 3.19
C ARG A 227 -24.16 3.19 2.71
N GLY A 228 -24.56 2.12 3.40
CA GLY A 228 -25.84 1.43 3.22
C GLY A 228 -25.89 0.46 2.04
N LEU A 229 -24.79 -0.24 1.73
CA LEU A 229 -24.76 -1.33 0.74
C LEU A 229 -25.98 -2.28 0.88
N ASP A 230 -26.65 -2.61 -0.22
CA ASP A 230 -27.90 -3.40 -0.16
C ASP A 230 -27.66 -4.89 0.05
N SER A 231 -26.62 -5.44 -0.58
CA SER A 231 -26.27 -6.85 -0.50
C SER A 231 -24.77 -7.09 -0.62
N MET A 232 -24.30 -8.25 -0.19
CA MET A 232 -22.90 -8.66 -0.19
C MET A 232 -22.77 -10.10 -0.65
N MET A 233 -21.84 -10.38 -1.56
CA MET A 233 -21.45 -11.75 -1.91
C MET A 233 -20.24 -12.18 -1.08
N VAL A 234 -20.34 -13.36 -0.47
CA VAL A 234 -19.25 -14.00 0.27
C VAL A 234 -18.59 -15.04 -0.63
N GLY A 235 -17.28 -14.94 -0.80
CA GLY A 235 -16.50 -15.75 -1.71
C GLY A 235 -16.36 -17.22 -1.30
N GLY A 236 -16.07 -18.06 -2.29
CA GLY A 236 -15.74 -19.48 -2.15
C GLY A 236 -14.24 -19.72 -1.95
N CYS A 237 -13.59 -18.95 -1.08
CA CYS A 237 -12.17 -19.10 -0.74
C CYS A 237 -11.97 -19.64 0.68
N ALA A 238 -10.88 -20.37 0.91
CA ALA A 238 -10.47 -20.79 2.25
C ALA A 238 -9.72 -19.66 2.97
N MET A 239 -9.71 -19.67 4.30
CA MET A 239 -8.88 -18.76 5.10
C MET A 239 -7.92 -19.56 5.98
N SER A 240 -6.63 -19.21 5.93
CA SER A 240 -5.60 -19.79 6.78
C SER A 240 -5.38 -18.91 8.00
N SER A 241 -5.86 -19.31 9.17
CA SER A 241 -5.41 -18.70 10.44
C SER A 241 -5.31 -19.74 11.54
N ALA A 242 -4.56 -19.42 12.61
CA ALA A 242 -4.36 -20.31 13.75
C ALA A 242 -5.70 -20.63 14.42
N GLY A 243 -6.26 -21.81 14.12
CA GLY A 243 -7.58 -22.25 14.60
C GLY A 243 -8.67 -22.29 13.52
N LEU A 244 -8.43 -21.78 12.31
CA LEU A 244 -9.35 -21.87 11.17
C LEU A 244 -8.90 -22.92 10.16
N ASN A 245 -9.69 -23.99 10.04
CA ASN A 245 -9.75 -24.86 8.87
C ASN A 245 -11.09 -24.61 8.15
N ALA A 246 -11.39 -23.36 7.79
CA ALA A 246 -12.60 -23.04 7.03
C ALA A 246 -12.35 -23.35 5.55
N MET A 247 -13.01 -24.40 5.03
CA MET A 247 -12.88 -24.83 3.64
C MET A 247 -13.37 -23.76 2.65
N HIS A 248 -14.46 -23.04 2.95
CA HIS A 248 -14.99 -21.96 2.10
C HIS A 248 -15.61 -20.85 2.97
N ALA A 249 -15.30 -19.59 2.70
CA ALA A 249 -15.75 -18.43 3.48
C ALA A 249 -17.28 -18.29 3.50
N CYS A 250 -17.96 -18.56 2.38
CA CYS A 250 -19.43 -18.53 2.29
C CYS A 250 -20.15 -19.61 3.11
N LEU A 251 -19.43 -20.63 3.59
CA LEU A 251 -19.95 -21.70 4.44
C LEU A 251 -19.54 -21.56 5.91
N SER A 252 -18.83 -20.49 6.28
CA SER A 252 -18.26 -20.31 7.61
C SER A 252 -19.08 -19.34 8.46
N GLU A 253 -19.60 -19.81 9.60
CA GLU A 253 -20.26 -18.95 10.61
C GLU A 253 -19.33 -17.84 11.13
N GLN A 254 -18.03 -18.12 11.25
CA GLN A 254 -17.06 -17.13 11.70
C GLN A 254 -16.89 -15.98 10.68
N VAL A 255 -16.92 -16.29 9.39
CA VAL A 255 -16.82 -15.24 8.36
C VAL A 255 -18.15 -14.51 8.20
N VAL A 256 -19.26 -15.25 8.06
CA VAL A 256 -20.52 -14.64 7.69
C VAL A 256 -21.25 -14.08 8.93
N ASP A 257 -21.43 -14.84 10.00
CA ASP A 257 -22.15 -14.38 11.18
C ASP A 257 -21.25 -13.52 12.10
N GLU A 258 -20.06 -14.00 12.48
CA GLU A 258 -19.21 -13.27 13.41
C GLU A 258 -18.60 -12.01 12.77
N LEU A 259 -17.85 -12.17 11.68
CA LEU A 259 -17.18 -11.03 11.06
C LEU A 259 -18.16 -10.11 10.31
N LEU A 260 -18.97 -10.62 9.38
CA LEU A 260 -19.82 -9.76 8.53
C LEU A 260 -21.06 -9.24 9.27
N ARG A 261 -21.83 -10.11 9.95
CA ARG A 261 -23.05 -9.68 10.65
C ARG A 261 -22.78 -8.98 11.98
N LYS A 262 -21.96 -9.56 12.87
CA LYS A 262 -21.77 -9.02 14.23
C LYS A 262 -20.73 -7.90 14.27
N ASP A 263 -19.53 -8.13 13.74
CA ASP A 263 -18.42 -7.16 13.85
C ASP A 263 -18.58 -5.97 12.89
N LEU A 264 -18.84 -6.25 11.61
CA LEU A 264 -19.05 -5.21 10.59
C LEU A 264 -20.49 -4.67 10.56
N LYS A 265 -21.41 -5.27 11.32
CA LYS A 265 -22.82 -4.82 11.48
C LYS A 265 -23.57 -4.72 10.15
N PHE A 266 -23.37 -5.70 9.26
CA PHE A 266 -24.06 -5.72 7.98
C PHE A 266 -25.47 -6.29 8.09
N ASP A 267 -26.47 -5.42 7.91
CA ASP A 267 -27.90 -5.80 7.96
C ASP A 267 -28.54 -6.09 6.59
N GLY A 268 -27.80 -5.94 5.49
CA GLY A 268 -28.28 -6.18 4.11
C GLY A 268 -28.37 -7.66 3.73
N VAL A 269 -28.67 -7.96 2.46
CA VAL A 269 -28.77 -9.36 1.97
C VAL A 269 -27.39 -9.96 1.79
N VAL A 270 -27.13 -11.15 2.34
CA VAL A 270 -25.89 -11.90 2.09
C VAL A 270 -26.15 -13.02 1.09
N VAL A 271 -25.33 -13.06 0.05
CA VAL A 271 -25.40 -14.06 -1.04
C VAL A 271 -24.17 -14.96 -0.97
N SER A 272 -24.36 -16.27 -1.09
CA SER A 272 -23.22 -17.19 -1.23
C SER A 272 -22.55 -17.06 -2.60
N GLU A 273 -21.28 -17.42 -2.69
CA GLU A 273 -20.70 -17.83 -3.98
C GLU A 273 -21.47 -19.03 -4.56
N CYS A 274 -21.33 -19.29 -5.85
CA CYS A 274 -21.99 -20.42 -6.51
C CYS A 274 -21.58 -21.76 -5.88
N LEU A 275 -22.54 -22.52 -5.35
CA LEU A 275 -22.25 -23.81 -4.72
C LEU A 275 -22.06 -24.96 -5.73
N GLU A 276 -22.20 -24.69 -7.04
CA GLU A 276 -21.87 -25.65 -8.11
C GLU A 276 -20.35 -25.74 -8.41
N MET A 277 -19.51 -25.07 -7.61
CA MET A 277 -18.04 -25.18 -7.71
C MET A 277 -17.57 -26.61 -7.45
N ASP A 278 -16.67 -27.12 -8.30
CA ASP A 278 -16.17 -28.50 -8.24
C ASP A 278 -15.56 -28.85 -6.86
N ALA A 279 -14.83 -27.90 -6.25
CA ALA A 279 -14.20 -28.07 -4.94
C ALA A 279 -15.21 -28.24 -3.79
N LEU A 280 -16.45 -27.77 -3.97
CA LEU A 280 -17.53 -27.83 -2.99
C LEU A 280 -18.45 -29.02 -3.26
N SER A 281 -18.85 -29.20 -4.52
CA SER A 281 -19.79 -30.25 -4.94
C SER A 281 -19.27 -31.66 -4.68
N HIS A 282 -17.95 -31.91 -4.84
CA HIS A 282 -17.36 -33.24 -4.63
C HIS A 282 -17.18 -33.60 -3.14
N ASN A 283 -16.96 -32.61 -2.28
CA ASN A 283 -16.64 -32.85 -0.86
C ASN A 283 -17.88 -32.85 0.04
N ILE A 284 -18.77 -31.88 -0.14
CA ILE A 284 -19.90 -31.63 0.77
C ILE A 284 -21.24 -31.95 0.10
N GLY A 285 -21.29 -31.89 -1.24
CA GLY A 285 -22.55 -31.93 -1.99
C GLY A 285 -23.31 -30.60 -1.91
N VAL A 286 -24.16 -30.34 -2.90
CA VAL A 286 -24.87 -29.06 -3.03
C VAL A 286 -25.95 -28.92 -1.95
N GLY A 287 -26.64 -30.01 -1.61
CA GLY A 287 -27.63 -30.02 -0.53
C GLY A 287 -27.01 -29.70 0.83
N GLY A 288 -25.87 -30.34 1.15
CA GLY A 288 -25.12 -30.08 2.39
C GLY A 288 -24.55 -28.66 2.45
N GLY A 289 -23.94 -28.20 1.34
CA GLY A 289 -23.42 -26.84 1.21
C GLY A 289 -24.50 -25.78 1.39
N THR A 290 -25.72 -26.04 0.89
CA THR A 290 -26.88 -25.14 1.05
C THR A 290 -27.24 -24.96 2.53
N VAL A 291 -27.35 -26.06 3.29
CA VAL A 291 -27.65 -26.00 4.73
C VAL A 291 -26.54 -25.25 5.48
N MET A 292 -25.28 -25.54 5.16
CA MET A 292 -24.13 -24.85 5.76
C MET A 292 -24.12 -23.34 5.46
N ALA A 293 -24.40 -22.93 4.22
CA ALA A 293 -24.43 -21.51 3.85
C ALA A 293 -25.53 -20.74 4.60
N VAL A 294 -26.73 -21.33 4.71
CA VAL A 294 -27.85 -20.72 5.44
C VAL A 294 -27.57 -20.64 6.94
N ASN A 295 -26.97 -21.69 7.53
CA ASN A 295 -26.53 -21.67 8.93
C ASN A 295 -25.39 -20.67 9.16
N ALA A 296 -24.48 -20.52 8.20
CA ALA A 296 -23.39 -19.55 8.27
C ALA A 296 -23.89 -18.10 8.33
N GLY A 297 -24.88 -17.72 7.53
CA GLY A 297 -25.32 -16.31 7.48
C GLY A 297 -25.93 -15.86 6.17
N CYS A 298 -25.85 -16.70 5.14
CA CYS A 298 -26.32 -16.37 3.81
C CYS A 298 -27.86 -16.33 3.80
N ASP A 299 -28.41 -15.23 3.26
CA ASP A 299 -29.85 -15.10 3.06
C ASP A 299 -30.26 -15.67 1.69
N VAL A 300 -29.38 -15.62 0.69
CA VAL A 300 -29.63 -16.14 -0.66
C VAL A 300 -28.50 -17.10 -1.06
N VAL A 301 -28.85 -18.29 -1.52
CA VAL A 301 -27.92 -19.31 -2.02
C VAL A 301 -27.89 -19.28 -3.54
N LEU A 302 -26.67 -19.20 -4.12
CA LEU A 302 -26.46 -19.10 -5.56
C LEU A 302 -26.17 -20.47 -6.21
N LEU A 303 -26.94 -20.83 -7.23
CA LEU A 303 -26.79 -22.06 -8.03
C LEU A 303 -26.98 -21.78 -9.54
N CYS A 304 -25.89 -21.73 -10.29
CA CYS A 304 -25.87 -21.07 -11.60
C CYS A 304 -26.47 -21.85 -12.79
N ARG A 305 -26.46 -23.19 -12.83
CA ARG A 305 -26.64 -23.89 -14.11
C ARG A 305 -27.42 -25.19 -14.06
N ALA A 306 -27.07 -26.15 -13.20
CA ALA A 306 -27.60 -27.51 -13.37
C ALA A 306 -28.92 -27.72 -12.61
N LEU A 307 -30.01 -28.01 -13.33
CA LEU A 307 -31.34 -28.27 -12.71
C LEU A 307 -31.26 -29.34 -11.61
N SER A 308 -30.52 -30.43 -11.83
CA SER A 308 -30.37 -31.49 -10.83
C SER A 308 -29.74 -30.99 -9.53
N LEU A 309 -28.73 -30.12 -9.61
CA LEU A 309 -28.06 -29.52 -8.45
C LEU A 309 -28.93 -28.44 -7.79
N GLN A 310 -29.68 -27.68 -8.59
CA GLN A 310 -30.65 -26.70 -8.09
C GLN A 310 -31.77 -27.35 -7.28
N LEU A 311 -32.33 -28.46 -7.78
CA LEU A 311 -33.30 -29.27 -7.04
C LEU A 311 -32.69 -29.94 -5.81
N GLU A 312 -31.42 -30.37 -5.88
CA GLU A 312 -30.67 -30.89 -4.73
C GLU A 312 -30.54 -29.82 -3.62
N GLY A 313 -30.22 -28.57 -3.97
CA GLY A 313 -30.16 -27.45 -3.04
C GLY A 313 -31.49 -27.18 -2.34
N LEU A 314 -32.59 -27.11 -3.10
CA LEU A 314 -33.95 -26.94 -2.56
C LEU A 314 -34.33 -28.08 -1.59
N LYS A 315 -34.08 -29.33 -2.01
CA LYS A 315 -34.35 -30.51 -1.18
C LYS A 315 -33.47 -30.53 0.08
N GLY A 316 -32.21 -30.15 -0.05
CA GLY A 316 -31.26 -30.03 1.06
C GLY A 316 -31.75 -29.04 2.11
N LEU A 317 -32.15 -27.84 1.71
CA LEU A 317 -32.71 -26.84 2.63
C LEU A 317 -33.99 -27.33 3.31
N LYS A 318 -34.92 -27.90 2.55
CA LYS A 318 -36.16 -28.47 3.09
C LYS A 318 -35.89 -29.51 4.17
N THR A 319 -34.96 -30.43 3.89
CA THR A 319 -34.54 -31.48 4.82
C THR A 319 -33.86 -30.87 6.06
N GLY A 320 -33.01 -29.85 5.88
CA GLY A 320 -32.37 -29.13 7.00
C GLY A 320 -33.37 -28.44 7.93
N ILE A 321 -34.49 -27.93 7.41
CA ILE A 321 -35.56 -27.33 8.22
C ILE A 321 -36.38 -28.40 8.93
N GLU A 322 -36.75 -29.48 8.24
CA GLU A 322 -37.53 -30.61 8.80
C GLU A 322 -36.76 -31.34 9.92
N THR A 323 -35.44 -31.40 9.81
CA THR A 323 -34.55 -32.00 10.81
C THR A 323 -34.05 -31.02 11.87
N GLU A 324 -34.56 -29.79 11.88
CA GLU A 324 -34.19 -28.70 12.80
C GLU A 324 -32.70 -28.30 12.76
N MET A 325 -31.95 -28.71 11.74
CA MET A 325 -30.59 -28.22 11.49
C MET A 325 -30.57 -26.73 11.12
N VAL A 326 -31.65 -26.24 10.49
CA VAL A 326 -31.87 -24.82 10.20
C VAL A 326 -33.16 -24.38 10.89
N SER A 327 -33.09 -23.36 11.76
CA SER A 327 -34.27 -22.87 12.46
C SER A 327 -35.20 -22.10 11.52
N LYS A 328 -36.52 -22.21 11.73
CA LYS A 328 -37.51 -21.40 10.97
C LYS A 328 -37.29 -19.90 11.16
N GLU A 329 -36.86 -19.48 12.37
CA GLU A 329 -36.54 -18.08 12.64
C GLU A 329 -35.41 -17.56 11.75
N ARG A 330 -34.37 -18.38 11.50
CA ARG A 330 -33.29 -18.04 10.57
C ARG A 330 -33.83 -17.77 9.17
N ILE A 331 -34.68 -18.66 8.66
CA ILE A 331 -35.32 -18.52 7.35
C ILE A 331 -36.15 -17.24 7.26
N PHE A 332 -36.98 -16.95 8.27
CA PHE A 332 -37.79 -15.73 8.28
C PHE A 332 -36.95 -14.45 8.41
N ASN A 333 -35.84 -14.49 9.13
CA ASN A 333 -34.90 -13.36 9.20
C ASN A 333 -34.29 -13.07 7.81
N SER A 334 -33.84 -14.11 7.10
CA SER A 334 -33.35 -14.00 5.73
C SER A 334 -34.41 -13.47 4.78
N LEU A 335 -35.63 -14.02 4.84
CA LEU A 335 -36.76 -13.58 4.02
C LEU A 335 -37.07 -12.09 4.21
N ARG A 336 -37.10 -11.58 5.46
CA ARG A 336 -37.34 -10.15 5.72
C ARG A 336 -36.31 -9.26 5.01
N ARG A 337 -35.02 -9.64 5.00
CA ARG A 337 -33.98 -8.88 4.30
C ARG A 337 -34.16 -8.91 2.80
N VAL A 338 -34.45 -10.09 2.23
CA VAL A 338 -34.69 -10.26 0.79
C VAL A 338 -35.89 -9.43 0.34
N LEU A 339 -37.01 -9.49 1.07
CA LEU A 339 -38.21 -8.70 0.76
C LEU A 339 -37.95 -7.19 0.91
N ALA A 340 -37.22 -6.76 1.93
CA ALA A 340 -36.84 -5.36 2.12
C ALA A 340 -35.96 -4.85 0.97
N MET A 341 -35.02 -5.67 0.47
CA MET A 341 -34.21 -5.34 -0.70
C MET A 341 -35.05 -5.27 -1.98
N LYS A 342 -35.90 -6.28 -2.25
CA LYS A 342 -36.78 -6.29 -3.44
C LYS A 342 -37.68 -5.07 -3.50
N LYS A 343 -38.24 -4.65 -2.36
CA LYS A 343 -39.09 -3.45 -2.24
C LYS A 343 -38.37 -2.16 -2.68
N LYS A 344 -37.04 -2.10 -2.60
CA LYS A 344 -36.26 -0.94 -3.05
C LYS A 344 -36.12 -0.86 -4.57
N CYS A 345 -36.07 -1.99 -5.27
CA CYS A 345 -35.74 -2.02 -6.70
C CYS A 345 -36.89 -2.42 -7.63
N THR A 346 -37.93 -3.12 -7.15
CA THR A 346 -38.97 -3.67 -8.01
C THR A 346 -40.36 -3.67 -7.37
N SER A 347 -41.38 -3.62 -8.23
CA SER A 347 -42.81 -3.77 -7.94
C SER A 347 -43.46 -4.43 -9.16
N TRP A 348 -44.66 -5.02 -9.03
CA TRP A 348 -45.32 -5.63 -10.19
C TRP A 348 -45.59 -4.63 -11.32
N GLU A 349 -45.93 -3.39 -10.96
CA GLU A 349 -46.08 -2.28 -11.92
C GLU A 349 -44.78 -2.03 -12.70
N LYS A 350 -43.64 -1.96 -12.00
CA LYS A 350 -42.33 -1.73 -12.63
C LYS A 350 -41.84 -2.94 -13.42
N ALA A 351 -42.03 -4.15 -12.88
CA ALA A 351 -41.52 -5.40 -13.44
C ALA A 351 -42.22 -5.79 -14.76
N LEU A 352 -43.53 -5.53 -14.86
CA LEU A 352 -44.32 -5.83 -16.06
C LEU A 352 -44.30 -4.69 -17.09
N ASN A 353 -43.75 -3.52 -16.75
CA ASN A 353 -43.61 -2.37 -17.64
C ASN A 353 -42.17 -1.85 -17.65
N PRO A 354 -41.19 -2.62 -18.19
CA PRO A 354 -39.82 -2.12 -18.32
C PRO A 354 -39.77 -0.88 -19.23
N LEU A 355 -38.84 0.03 -18.97
CA LEU A 355 -38.71 1.28 -19.74
C LEU A 355 -38.39 1.00 -21.23
N GLY A 356 -37.65 -0.07 -21.49
CA GLY A 356 -37.39 -0.62 -22.82
C GLY A 356 -36.56 0.29 -23.73
N ILE A 357 -36.59 -0.04 -25.02
CA ILE A 357 -35.72 0.55 -26.05
C ILE A 357 -35.95 2.05 -26.24
N ASN A 358 -37.21 2.51 -26.20
CA ASN A 358 -37.55 3.93 -26.37
C ASN A 358 -36.86 4.84 -25.32
N TYR A 359 -36.58 4.32 -24.13
CA TYR A 359 -35.85 5.05 -23.10
C TYR A 359 -34.34 5.00 -23.37
N LEU A 360 -33.81 3.84 -23.77
CA LEU A 360 -32.40 3.68 -24.15
C LEU A 360 -32.01 4.56 -25.33
N GLU A 361 -32.86 4.71 -26.34
CA GLU A 361 -32.66 5.63 -27.48
C GLU A 361 -32.43 7.07 -27.03
N LYS A 362 -33.14 7.53 -25.98
CA LYS A 362 -32.99 8.89 -25.45
C LYS A 362 -31.69 9.06 -24.67
N LEU A 363 -31.22 8.01 -23.99
CA LEU A 363 -29.99 8.03 -23.20
C LEU A 363 -28.74 7.87 -24.07
N GLN A 364 -28.84 7.14 -25.19
CA GLN A 364 -27.72 6.73 -26.01
C GLN A 364 -26.75 7.88 -26.38
N PRO A 365 -27.18 9.07 -26.84
CA PRO A 365 -26.24 10.13 -27.19
C PRO A 365 -25.43 10.63 -25.99
N LEU A 366 -26.08 10.81 -24.83
CA LEU A 366 -25.45 11.28 -23.60
C LEU A 366 -24.46 10.25 -23.07
N HIS A 367 -24.86 8.98 -23.05
CA HIS A 367 -24.05 7.87 -22.57
C HIS A 367 -22.87 7.58 -23.51
N THR A 368 -23.03 7.77 -24.82
CA THR A 368 -21.92 7.68 -25.79
C THR A 368 -20.87 8.76 -25.56
N ALA A 369 -21.31 10.00 -25.32
CA ALA A 369 -20.41 11.09 -24.97
C ALA A 369 -19.69 10.83 -23.64
N LEU A 370 -20.40 10.31 -22.63
CA LEU A 370 -19.84 9.94 -21.33
C LEU A 370 -18.81 8.81 -21.45
N SER A 371 -19.13 7.74 -22.18
CA SER A 371 -18.21 6.63 -22.46
C SER A 371 -16.93 7.13 -23.13
N THR A 372 -17.07 7.95 -24.17
CA THR A 372 -15.92 8.56 -24.87
C THR A 372 -15.08 9.42 -23.93
N LYS A 373 -15.71 10.25 -23.09
CA LYS A 373 -15.04 11.08 -22.08
C LYS A 373 -14.26 10.19 -21.09
N ALA A 374 -14.89 9.13 -20.57
CA ALA A 374 -14.29 8.23 -19.60
C ALA A 374 -13.06 7.50 -20.17
N TYR A 375 -13.15 6.95 -21.38
CA TYR A 375 -12.01 6.29 -22.03
C TYR A 375 -10.91 7.29 -22.40
N ASN A 376 -11.24 8.47 -22.92
CA ASN A 376 -10.25 9.50 -23.21
C ASN A 376 -9.48 9.90 -21.94
N SER A 377 -10.19 10.00 -20.80
CA SER A 377 -9.59 10.37 -19.52
C SER A 377 -8.82 9.24 -18.83
N SER A 378 -9.03 7.98 -19.21
CA SER A 378 -8.37 6.84 -18.57
C SER A 378 -7.01 6.50 -19.16
N ILE A 379 -6.74 6.83 -20.43
CA ILE A 379 -5.47 6.50 -21.08
C ILE A 379 -4.29 7.14 -20.34
N THR A 380 -3.37 6.31 -19.88
CA THR A 380 -2.25 6.71 -19.02
C THR A 380 -0.94 6.48 -19.75
N VAL A 381 -0.20 7.55 -20.00
CA VAL A 381 1.21 7.45 -20.42
C VAL A 381 2.06 7.41 -19.16
N VAL A 382 2.48 6.20 -18.78
CA VAL A 382 3.28 5.98 -17.55
C VAL A 382 4.64 6.64 -17.67
N ARG A 383 5.25 6.52 -18.85
CA ARG A 383 6.54 7.13 -19.20
C ARG A 383 6.71 7.20 -20.71
N ASP A 384 7.45 8.21 -21.15
CA ASP A 384 7.90 8.37 -22.54
C ASP A 384 9.30 8.98 -22.56
N LYS A 385 10.32 8.16 -22.24
CA LYS A 385 11.70 8.65 -21.98
C LYS A 385 12.32 9.37 -23.19
N ASN A 386 12.09 8.84 -24.38
CA ASN A 386 12.68 9.33 -25.62
C ASN A 386 11.73 10.25 -26.40
N ARG A 387 10.61 10.68 -25.79
CA ARG A 387 9.58 11.54 -26.42
C ARG A 387 9.11 10.98 -27.76
N LEU A 388 8.80 9.68 -27.78
CA LEU A 388 8.35 8.98 -28.99
C LEU A 388 6.91 9.36 -29.38
N LEU A 389 6.19 10.04 -28.49
CA LEU A 389 4.81 10.49 -28.72
C LEU A 389 4.76 12.00 -29.05
N PRO A 390 3.89 12.41 -29.99
CA PRO A 390 3.15 11.57 -30.92
C PRO A 390 4.05 10.86 -31.95
N LEU A 391 3.58 9.75 -32.51
CA LEU A 391 4.25 8.95 -33.53
C LEU A 391 4.68 9.76 -34.76
N THR A 392 3.95 10.84 -35.07
CA THR A 392 4.28 11.78 -36.15
C THR A 392 5.62 12.49 -35.95
N ASN A 393 6.19 12.48 -34.74
CA ASN A 393 7.50 13.05 -34.46
C ASN A 393 8.65 12.12 -34.88
N ILE A 394 8.37 10.82 -35.06
CA ILE A 394 9.39 9.78 -35.25
C ILE A 394 9.17 8.92 -36.51
N LEU A 395 8.07 9.12 -37.22
CA LEU A 395 7.70 8.33 -38.41
C LEU A 395 7.14 9.21 -39.53
N ASP A 396 7.73 9.11 -40.73
CA ASP A 396 7.21 9.71 -41.97
C ASP A 396 6.16 8.81 -42.63
N SER A 397 5.28 9.29 -43.51
CA SER A 397 4.15 8.49 -44.08
C SER A 397 4.55 7.19 -44.78
N GLU A 398 5.72 7.16 -45.42
CA GLU A 398 6.22 6.00 -46.21
C GLU A 398 6.87 4.90 -45.36
N GLU A 399 7.20 5.20 -44.10
CA GLU A 399 7.92 4.27 -43.22
C GLU A 399 7.03 3.14 -42.68
N GLU A 400 7.62 2.00 -42.33
CA GLU A 400 6.87 0.82 -41.88
C GLU A 400 6.70 0.80 -40.35
N LEU A 401 5.45 0.74 -39.87
CA LEU A 401 5.12 0.53 -38.45
C LEU A 401 4.83 -0.95 -38.21
N LEU A 402 5.41 -1.54 -37.17
CA LEU A 402 5.14 -2.92 -36.76
C LEU A 402 4.31 -2.97 -35.48
N LEU A 403 3.15 -3.62 -35.55
CA LEU A 403 2.28 -3.91 -34.43
C LEU A 403 2.38 -5.40 -34.05
N LEU A 404 2.84 -5.66 -32.83
CA LEU A 404 2.99 -7.00 -32.25
C LEU A 404 1.94 -7.21 -31.16
N THR A 405 1.04 -8.17 -31.34
CA THR A 405 -0.07 -8.41 -30.39
C THR A 405 -0.02 -9.81 -29.77
N PRO A 406 -0.37 -9.97 -28.48
CA PRO A 406 -0.30 -11.26 -27.80
C PRO A 406 -1.50 -12.13 -28.16
N LEU A 407 -1.40 -13.42 -27.82
CA LEU A 407 -2.59 -14.25 -27.70
C LEU A 407 -3.36 -13.87 -26.43
N VAL A 408 -4.68 -13.70 -26.54
CA VAL A 408 -5.53 -13.24 -25.44
C VAL A 408 -6.50 -14.34 -25.02
N LYS A 409 -6.61 -14.56 -23.72
CA LYS A 409 -7.72 -15.34 -23.13
C LYS A 409 -8.80 -14.36 -22.69
N PRO A 410 -10.03 -14.47 -23.21
CA PRO A 410 -11.11 -13.58 -22.78
C PRO A 410 -11.49 -13.87 -21.32
N LEU A 411 -11.94 -12.83 -20.61
CA LEU A 411 -12.48 -13.01 -19.25
C LEU A 411 -13.79 -13.80 -19.34
N ALA A 412 -14.04 -14.68 -18.38
CA ALA A 412 -15.18 -15.62 -18.41
C ALA A 412 -16.55 -14.94 -18.64
N ALA A 413 -16.71 -13.69 -18.19
CA ALA A 413 -17.91 -12.87 -18.33
C ALA A 413 -17.81 -11.76 -19.41
N SER A 414 -16.89 -11.89 -20.37
CA SER A 414 -16.70 -10.90 -21.44
C SER A 414 -17.55 -11.17 -22.68
N ALA A 415 -17.82 -10.12 -23.48
CA ALA A 415 -18.40 -10.28 -24.81
C ALA A 415 -17.57 -11.19 -25.74
N ALA A 416 -16.24 -11.20 -25.57
CA ALA A 416 -15.35 -12.08 -26.31
C ALA A 416 -15.55 -13.57 -25.94
N SER A 417 -15.93 -13.88 -24.69
CA SER A 417 -16.29 -15.25 -24.29
C SER A 417 -17.58 -15.74 -24.96
N ARG A 418 -18.58 -14.85 -25.16
CA ARG A 418 -19.80 -15.19 -25.92
C ARG A 418 -19.49 -15.60 -27.35
N ALA A 419 -18.65 -14.82 -28.05
CA ALA A 419 -18.29 -15.11 -29.43
C ALA A 419 -17.60 -16.48 -29.62
N ILE A 420 -16.97 -17.02 -28.57
CA ILE A 420 -16.41 -18.38 -28.55
C ILE A 420 -17.54 -19.42 -28.38
N SER A 421 -18.48 -19.19 -27.46
CA SER A 421 -19.63 -20.08 -27.27
C SER A 421 -20.51 -20.18 -28.53
N ASP A 422 -20.72 -19.07 -29.22
CA ASP A 422 -21.51 -19.04 -30.47
C ASP A 422 -20.79 -19.77 -31.61
N ALA A 423 -19.46 -19.68 -31.68
CA ALA A 423 -18.66 -20.39 -32.68
C ALA A 423 -18.59 -21.92 -32.42
N ALA A 424 -18.60 -22.34 -31.15
CA ALA A 424 -18.62 -23.76 -30.76
C ALA A 424 -19.97 -24.44 -31.07
N ASN A 425 -21.08 -23.71 -30.95
CA ASN A 425 -22.42 -24.21 -31.26
C ASN A 425 -22.71 -24.42 -32.77
N GLY A 426 -21.81 -23.98 -33.66
CA GLY A 426 -21.93 -24.18 -35.11
C GLY A 426 -21.53 -25.58 -35.61
N ALA A 427 -20.97 -26.45 -34.76
CA ALA A 427 -20.45 -27.78 -35.14
C ALA A 427 -21.03 -28.92 -34.28
N ALA A 428 -22.29 -29.29 -34.55
CA ALA A 428 -22.95 -30.59 -34.37
C ALA A 428 -22.99 -31.36 -33.00
N SER A 429 -24.25 -31.62 -32.61
CA SER A 429 -24.85 -32.90 -32.15
C SER A 429 -24.90 -33.29 -30.65
N HIS A 430 -26.09 -33.81 -30.32
CA HIS A 430 -26.62 -34.24 -29.03
C HIS A 430 -25.74 -35.24 -28.23
N SER A 431 -25.37 -34.86 -27.00
CA SER A 431 -25.24 -35.75 -25.83
C SER A 431 -25.09 -34.92 -24.52
N PRO A 432 -25.89 -35.18 -23.47
CA PRO A 432 -25.77 -34.47 -22.19
C PRO A 432 -24.82 -35.24 -21.26
N GLY A 433 -23.58 -34.80 -21.17
CA GLY A 433 -22.62 -35.20 -20.13
C GLY A 433 -22.23 -34.01 -19.25
N PRO A 434 -21.78 -34.21 -18.00
CA PRO A 434 -21.39 -33.13 -17.11
C PRO A 434 -20.09 -32.54 -17.60
N ALA A 435 -20.18 -31.51 -18.44
CA ALA A 435 -19.04 -30.69 -18.82
C ALA A 435 -18.59 -29.92 -17.57
N SER A 436 -17.44 -30.35 -17.06
CA SER A 436 -16.53 -29.61 -16.20
C SER A 436 -16.50 -28.13 -16.58
N TRP A 437 -16.20 -27.25 -15.64
CA TRP A 437 -15.92 -25.83 -15.92
C TRP A 437 -15.02 -25.75 -17.15
N ASP A 438 -15.58 -25.35 -18.29
CA ASP A 438 -15.03 -25.68 -19.59
C ASP A 438 -13.68 -24.98 -19.76
N GLN A 439 -12.60 -25.71 -19.47
CA GLN A 439 -11.22 -25.24 -19.33
C GLN A 439 -10.56 -24.90 -20.67
N ASN A 440 -11.33 -24.87 -21.76
CA ASN A 440 -10.87 -24.43 -23.07
C ASN A 440 -11.58 -23.14 -23.50
N SER A 441 -11.34 -22.03 -22.78
CA SER A 441 -11.44 -20.72 -23.42
C SER A 441 -10.41 -20.69 -24.55
N SER A 442 -10.84 -20.96 -25.79
CA SER A 442 -9.94 -21.01 -26.95
C SER A 442 -9.09 -19.74 -26.98
N VAL A 443 -7.77 -19.91 -26.88
CA VAL A 443 -6.83 -18.81 -26.88
C VAL A 443 -6.96 -18.07 -28.21
N MET A 444 -7.34 -16.79 -28.18
CA MET A 444 -7.60 -16.01 -29.39
C MET A 444 -6.30 -15.43 -29.95
N SER A 445 -6.15 -15.48 -31.28
CA SER A 445 -5.07 -14.76 -31.96
C SER A 445 -5.21 -13.25 -31.76
N GLY A 446 -4.10 -12.58 -31.44
CA GLY A 446 -4.07 -11.13 -31.27
C GLY A 446 -4.48 -10.38 -32.54
N GLU A 447 -4.15 -10.91 -33.73
CA GLU A 447 -4.57 -10.36 -35.03
C GLU A 447 -6.09 -10.31 -35.17
N ARG A 448 -6.81 -11.25 -34.55
CA ARG A 448 -8.27 -11.26 -34.55
C ARG A 448 -8.84 -10.27 -33.55
N VAL A 449 -8.30 -10.25 -32.32
CA VAL A 449 -8.80 -9.40 -31.22
C VAL A 449 -8.51 -7.92 -31.49
N PHE A 450 -7.30 -7.61 -31.93
CA PHE A 450 -6.83 -6.23 -32.14
C PHE A 450 -6.91 -5.79 -33.61
N ARG A 451 -7.72 -6.45 -34.42
CA ARG A 451 -7.86 -6.13 -35.85
C ARG A 451 -8.29 -4.69 -36.08
N GLU A 452 -9.25 -4.20 -35.31
CA GLU A 452 -9.75 -2.83 -35.43
C GLU A 452 -8.71 -1.81 -34.98
N LEU A 453 -7.89 -2.10 -33.96
CA LEU A 453 -6.72 -1.27 -33.63
C LEU A 453 -5.76 -1.17 -34.82
N GLY A 454 -5.42 -2.30 -35.45
CA GLY A 454 -4.57 -2.30 -36.64
C GLY A 454 -5.18 -1.46 -37.77
N ARG A 455 -6.49 -1.59 -38.02
CA ARG A 455 -7.21 -0.78 -39.02
C ARG A 455 -7.21 0.71 -38.68
N SER A 456 -7.51 1.08 -37.43
CA SER A 456 -7.49 2.47 -36.98
C SER A 456 -6.10 3.10 -37.09
N LEU A 457 -5.05 2.37 -36.70
CA LEU A 457 -3.66 2.82 -36.89
C LEU A 457 -3.31 3.01 -38.36
N ALA A 458 -3.68 2.06 -39.23
CA ALA A 458 -3.41 2.17 -40.67
C ALA A 458 -4.15 3.35 -41.33
N ARG A 459 -5.42 3.58 -40.96
CA ARG A 459 -6.22 4.71 -41.44
C ARG A 459 -5.63 6.05 -41.00
N GLN A 460 -5.30 6.17 -39.71
CA GLN A 460 -4.75 7.40 -39.14
C GLN A 460 -3.39 7.75 -39.74
N ARG A 461 -2.57 6.74 -40.04
CA ARG A 461 -1.23 6.91 -40.59
C ARG A 461 -1.22 7.32 -42.07
N ASN A 462 -2.18 6.80 -42.84
CA ASN A 462 -2.12 6.77 -44.31
C ASN A 462 -0.79 6.15 -44.83
N GLY A 463 -0.31 5.06 -44.19
CA GLY A 463 1.00 4.46 -44.43
C GLY A 463 1.06 2.95 -44.15
N ARG A 464 2.23 2.32 -44.33
CA ARG A 464 2.39 0.86 -44.18
C ARG A 464 2.38 0.43 -42.71
N LEU A 465 1.46 -0.46 -42.37
CA LEU A 465 1.37 -1.13 -41.06
C LEU A 465 1.48 -2.64 -41.27
N LEU A 466 2.41 -3.28 -40.56
CA LEU A 466 2.44 -4.73 -40.40
C LEU A 466 1.89 -5.11 -39.04
N HIS A 467 0.93 -6.03 -38.99
CA HIS A 467 0.33 -6.52 -37.75
C HIS A 467 0.54 -8.03 -37.68
N THR A 468 1.22 -8.51 -36.64
CA THR A 468 1.36 -9.95 -36.40
C THR A 468 1.24 -10.33 -34.92
N SER A 469 0.77 -11.55 -34.68
CA SER A 469 0.68 -12.11 -33.32
C SER A 469 1.94 -12.82 -32.88
N TYR A 470 2.28 -12.69 -31.60
CA TYR A 470 3.37 -13.42 -30.96
C TYR A 470 2.86 -14.44 -29.93
N THR A 471 3.63 -15.49 -29.69
CA THR A 471 3.22 -16.66 -28.90
C THR A 471 4.28 -17.07 -27.89
N ALA A 472 4.00 -18.11 -27.10
CA ALA A 472 4.95 -18.68 -26.15
C ALA A 472 6.25 -19.23 -26.77
N ASN A 473 6.30 -19.37 -28.10
CA ASN A 473 7.50 -19.77 -28.84
C ASN A 473 8.57 -18.67 -28.91
N GLY A 474 8.33 -17.50 -28.30
CA GLY A 474 9.30 -16.42 -28.21
C GLY A 474 9.54 -15.67 -29.52
N VAL A 475 10.66 -14.94 -29.57
CA VAL A 475 11.11 -14.24 -30.78
C VAL A 475 11.64 -15.27 -31.78
N ARG A 476 11.14 -15.21 -33.01
CA ARG A 476 11.49 -16.12 -34.11
C ARG A 476 12.21 -15.33 -35.20
N PRO A 477 12.93 -15.97 -36.14
CA PRO A 477 13.59 -15.27 -37.25
C PRO A 477 12.66 -14.35 -38.07
N VAL A 478 11.38 -14.73 -38.20
CA VAL A 478 10.37 -13.87 -38.83
C VAL A 478 10.14 -12.58 -38.04
N HIS A 479 10.09 -12.64 -36.70
CA HIS A 479 9.95 -11.46 -35.85
C HIS A 479 11.20 -10.58 -35.93
N GLU A 480 12.40 -11.16 -35.92
CA GLU A 480 13.66 -10.42 -36.08
C GLU A 480 13.72 -9.69 -37.42
N ASN A 481 13.31 -10.34 -38.51
CA ASN A 481 13.26 -9.73 -39.84
C ASN A 481 12.28 -8.54 -39.87
N LEU A 482 11.08 -8.72 -39.31
CA LEU A 482 10.08 -7.65 -39.21
C LEU A 482 10.58 -6.48 -38.36
N ILE A 483 11.18 -6.75 -37.20
CA ILE A 483 11.75 -5.73 -36.31
C ILE A 483 12.92 -5.01 -36.99
N SER A 484 13.74 -5.72 -37.77
CA SER A 484 14.85 -5.14 -38.54
C SER A 484 14.37 -4.22 -39.66
N ARG A 485 13.22 -4.52 -40.28
CA ARG A 485 12.62 -3.69 -41.35
C ARG A 485 11.84 -2.48 -40.86
N ALA A 486 11.11 -2.61 -39.75
CA ALA A 486 10.22 -1.57 -39.27
C ALA A 486 10.98 -0.33 -38.75
N SER A 487 10.47 0.86 -39.00
CA SER A 487 11.03 2.12 -38.46
C SER A 487 10.62 2.36 -37.01
N ALA A 488 9.46 1.84 -36.59
CA ALA A 488 9.03 1.83 -35.19
C ALA A 488 8.22 0.58 -34.87
N ILE A 489 8.18 0.22 -33.59
CA ILE A 489 7.51 -0.99 -33.10
C ILE A 489 6.54 -0.63 -31.97
N ILE A 490 5.33 -1.16 -32.04
CA ILE A 490 4.35 -1.16 -30.94
C ILE A 490 4.14 -2.62 -30.50
N VAL A 491 4.39 -2.89 -29.23
CA VAL A 491 4.11 -4.20 -28.60
C VAL A 491 2.94 -4.03 -27.64
N LEU A 492 1.87 -4.79 -27.85
CA LEU A 492 0.75 -4.86 -26.89
C LEU A 492 1.02 -5.98 -25.89
N THR A 493 0.68 -5.78 -24.62
CA THR A 493 0.65 -6.83 -23.60
C THR A 493 -0.72 -6.91 -22.95
N ALA A 494 -1.14 -8.12 -22.61
CA ALA A 494 -2.39 -8.40 -21.91
C ALA A 494 -2.10 -9.38 -20.76
N ASP A 495 -1.96 -8.83 -19.55
CA ASP A 495 -1.61 -9.55 -18.33
C ASP A 495 -0.31 -10.36 -18.46
N ALA A 496 0.78 -9.70 -18.87
CA ALA A 496 2.10 -10.32 -19.03
C ALA A 496 2.65 -10.94 -17.74
N ASN A 497 2.28 -10.42 -16.57
CA ASN A 497 2.66 -11.02 -15.28
C ASN A 497 2.05 -12.43 -15.07
N ARG A 498 0.87 -12.69 -15.64
CA ARG A 498 0.23 -14.02 -15.66
C ARG A 498 0.69 -14.87 -16.83
N ASN A 499 1.08 -14.21 -17.92
CA ASN A 499 1.50 -14.81 -19.16
C ASN A 499 2.99 -14.52 -19.40
N LEU A 500 3.87 -15.13 -18.60
CA LEU A 500 5.31 -14.81 -18.54
C LEU A 500 6.02 -14.83 -19.91
N TYR A 501 5.48 -15.57 -20.89
CA TYR A 501 5.99 -15.53 -22.26
C TYR A 501 5.92 -14.14 -22.90
N GLN A 502 4.88 -13.36 -22.59
CA GLN A 502 4.75 -11.98 -23.06
C GLN A 502 5.82 -11.09 -22.44
N HIS A 503 6.17 -11.34 -21.17
CA HIS A 503 7.25 -10.64 -20.49
C HIS A 503 8.59 -10.88 -21.17
N GLY A 504 8.92 -12.16 -21.38
CA GLY A 504 10.14 -12.58 -22.07
C GLY A 504 10.23 -12.07 -23.51
N PHE A 505 9.13 -12.17 -24.27
CA PHE A 505 9.04 -11.68 -25.64
C PHE A 505 9.30 -10.17 -25.72
N THR A 506 8.58 -9.38 -24.92
CA THR A 506 8.67 -7.90 -24.95
C THR A 506 10.07 -7.42 -24.55
N LYS A 507 10.69 -8.04 -23.53
CA LYS A 507 12.08 -7.72 -23.15
C LYS A 507 13.08 -8.07 -24.25
N HIS A 508 12.89 -9.19 -24.92
CA HIS A 508 13.75 -9.58 -26.03
C HIS A 508 13.61 -8.59 -27.20
N VAL A 509 12.39 -8.18 -27.56
CA VAL A 509 12.16 -7.12 -28.57
C VAL A 509 12.83 -5.81 -28.16
N SER A 510 12.70 -5.39 -26.89
CA SER A 510 13.38 -4.19 -26.37
C SER A 510 14.91 -4.30 -26.47
N MET A 511 15.48 -5.46 -26.15
CA MET A 511 16.92 -5.72 -26.31
C MET A 511 17.35 -5.60 -27.78
N ILE A 512 16.61 -6.19 -28.72
CA ILE A 512 16.89 -6.09 -30.16
C ILE A 512 16.83 -4.64 -30.63
N CYS A 513 15.82 -3.88 -30.22
CA CYS A 513 15.67 -2.46 -30.57
C CYS A 513 16.83 -1.60 -30.02
N ASN A 514 17.37 -1.97 -28.86
CA ASN A 514 18.48 -1.27 -28.20
C ASN A 514 19.87 -1.63 -28.74
N MET A 515 20.02 -2.75 -29.46
CA MET A 515 21.30 -3.32 -29.90
C MET A 515 21.61 -3.12 -31.39
N GLN A 516 20.81 -2.32 -32.12
CA GLN A 516 21.06 -2.10 -33.54
C GLN A 516 22.19 -1.10 -33.80
N TYR A 517 22.99 -1.38 -34.82
CA TYR A 517 24.10 -0.55 -35.28
C TYR A 517 23.92 -0.20 -36.76
N THR A 518 24.34 1.00 -37.17
CA THR A 518 24.45 1.39 -38.57
C THR A 518 25.62 0.66 -39.24
N THR A 519 25.68 0.65 -40.57
CA THR A 519 26.80 0.10 -41.35
C THR A 519 28.15 0.78 -41.02
N GLY A 520 28.12 1.97 -40.41
CA GLY A 520 29.29 2.70 -39.92
C GLY A 520 29.64 2.44 -38.44
N GLY A 521 28.94 1.52 -37.76
CA GLY A 521 29.22 1.15 -36.36
C GLY A 521 28.57 2.05 -35.30
N GLU A 522 27.73 3.02 -35.67
CA GLU A 522 27.01 3.86 -34.71
C GLU A 522 25.77 3.15 -34.18
N ARG A 523 25.55 3.21 -32.87
CA ARG A 523 24.36 2.60 -32.23
C ARG A 523 23.11 3.41 -32.59
N ARG A 524 22.11 2.77 -33.20
CA ARG A 524 20.82 3.37 -33.53
C ARG A 524 19.72 2.63 -32.77
N GLU A 525 19.20 3.25 -31.71
CA GLU A 525 18.07 2.73 -30.96
C GLU A 525 16.79 2.84 -31.82
N LYS A 526 16.05 1.74 -31.95
CA LYS A 526 14.76 1.75 -32.64
C LYS A 526 13.62 2.16 -31.69
N PRO A 527 12.73 3.06 -32.11
CA PRO A 527 11.54 3.41 -31.34
C PRO A 527 10.68 2.19 -30.99
N LEU A 528 10.53 1.94 -29.69
CA LEU A 528 9.66 0.89 -29.15
C LEU A 528 8.68 1.49 -28.15
N ILE A 529 7.39 1.28 -28.42
CA ILE A 529 6.29 1.64 -27.52
C ILE A 529 5.65 0.35 -27.03
N VAL A 530 5.55 0.19 -25.71
CA VAL A 530 4.82 -0.93 -25.10
C VAL A 530 3.48 -0.43 -24.59
N VAL A 531 2.40 -1.12 -24.94
CA VAL A 531 1.04 -0.78 -24.53
C VAL A 531 0.45 -1.95 -23.73
N ALA A 532 0.23 -1.75 -22.43
CA ALA A 532 -0.54 -2.69 -21.63
C ALA A 532 -2.04 -2.41 -21.79
N VAL A 533 -2.76 -3.40 -22.29
CA VAL A 533 -4.21 -3.31 -22.55
C VAL A 533 -5.08 -3.91 -21.44
N SER A 534 -4.46 -4.45 -20.40
CA SER A 534 -5.13 -4.94 -19.20
C SER A 534 -4.33 -4.47 -17.99
N SER A 535 -3.64 -5.37 -17.29
CA SER A 535 -2.86 -5.03 -16.10
C SER A 535 -1.80 -3.95 -16.39
N PRO A 536 -1.84 -2.78 -15.71
CA PRO A 536 -0.79 -1.76 -15.83
C PRO A 536 0.54 -2.22 -15.20
N TYR A 537 0.52 -3.34 -14.47
CA TYR A 537 1.66 -3.84 -13.71
C TYR A 537 2.62 -4.67 -14.56
N ASP A 538 2.30 -4.95 -15.82
CA ASP A 538 3.14 -5.71 -16.75
C ASP A 538 4.56 -5.13 -16.83
N PHE A 539 4.67 -3.80 -16.98
CA PHE A 539 5.95 -3.11 -17.05
C PHE A 539 6.00 -1.80 -16.26
N ALA A 540 4.98 -1.40 -15.49
CA ALA A 540 4.99 -0.12 -14.76
C ALA A 540 6.28 0.10 -13.95
N MET A 541 6.78 -0.92 -13.28
CA MET A 541 8.00 -0.85 -12.46
C MET A 541 9.30 -1.18 -13.23
N ASP A 542 9.22 -1.63 -14.48
CA ASP A 542 10.38 -2.05 -15.27
C ASP A 542 10.94 -0.92 -16.13
N ASN A 543 12.00 -0.28 -15.65
CA ASN A 543 12.62 0.87 -16.33
C ASN A 543 13.38 0.51 -17.62
N THR A 544 13.50 -0.76 -18.01
CA THR A 544 14.12 -1.15 -19.29
C THR A 544 13.25 -0.78 -20.50
N ILE A 545 11.94 -0.65 -20.30
CA ILE A 545 11.00 -0.21 -21.33
C ILE A 545 10.93 1.32 -21.35
N GLY A 546 11.32 1.95 -22.46
CA GLY A 546 11.45 3.40 -22.59
C GLY A 546 10.11 4.16 -22.61
N THR A 547 9.17 3.71 -23.44
CA THR A 547 7.84 4.31 -23.59
C THR A 547 6.78 3.26 -23.26
N TYR A 548 5.93 3.56 -22.27
CA TYR A 548 4.93 2.62 -21.73
C TYR A 548 3.59 3.30 -21.50
N ILE A 549 2.54 2.74 -22.09
CA ILE A 549 1.16 3.25 -22.06
C ILE A 549 0.23 2.19 -21.48
N CYS A 550 -0.74 2.60 -20.68
CA CYS A 550 -1.78 1.74 -20.13
C CYS A 550 -3.15 2.20 -20.62
N THR A 551 -3.97 1.23 -21.07
CA THR A 551 -5.35 1.49 -21.49
C THR A 551 -6.39 0.82 -20.58
N TYR A 552 -5.96 -0.12 -19.71
CA TYR A 552 -6.76 -0.83 -18.69
C TYR A 552 -7.93 -1.66 -19.23
N ASP A 553 -8.09 -1.68 -20.54
CA ASP A 553 -9.14 -2.37 -21.27
C ASP A 553 -8.74 -2.47 -22.76
N PHE A 554 -9.20 -3.50 -23.45
CA PHE A 554 -8.96 -3.71 -24.88
C PHE A 554 -10.23 -3.61 -25.72
N THR A 555 -11.25 -2.93 -25.20
CA THR A 555 -12.46 -2.54 -25.94
C THR A 555 -12.13 -1.60 -27.10
N GLU A 556 -12.99 -1.57 -28.11
CA GLU A 556 -12.78 -0.73 -29.29
C GLU A 556 -12.66 0.75 -28.94
N THR A 557 -13.46 1.25 -28.00
CA THR A 557 -13.40 2.64 -27.54
C THR A 557 -12.08 2.97 -26.83
N ALA A 558 -11.55 2.06 -26.01
CA ALA A 558 -10.24 2.22 -25.37
C ALA A 558 -9.11 2.28 -26.41
N LEU A 559 -9.14 1.37 -27.39
CA LEU A 559 -8.14 1.28 -28.45
C LEU A 559 -8.22 2.47 -29.42
N ASN A 560 -9.41 3.00 -29.71
CA ASN A 560 -9.55 4.23 -30.47
C ASN A 560 -9.00 5.45 -29.70
N SER A 561 -9.22 5.51 -28.38
CA SER A 561 -8.64 6.55 -27.53
C SER A 561 -7.11 6.46 -27.49
N LEU A 562 -6.56 5.25 -27.45
CA LEU A 562 -5.12 4.99 -27.60
C LEU A 562 -4.58 5.52 -28.93
N VAL A 563 -5.25 5.27 -30.06
CA VAL A 563 -4.81 5.79 -31.38
C VAL A 563 -4.75 7.31 -31.36
N LYS A 564 -5.74 7.99 -30.78
CA LYS A 564 -5.73 9.46 -30.64
C LYS A 564 -4.54 9.95 -29.81
N VAL A 565 -4.19 9.26 -28.73
CA VAL A 565 -2.99 9.58 -27.92
C VAL A 565 -1.71 9.34 -28.70
N LEU A 566 -1.60 8.21 -29.42
CA LEU A 566 -0.42 7.86 -30.22
C LEU A 566 -0.15 8.90 -31.32
N TYR A 567 -1.18 9.56 -31.86
CA TYR A 567 -1.06 10.60 -32.89
C TYR A 567 -1.20 12.03 -32.36
N GLY A 568 -1.35 12.22 -31.04
CA GLY A 568 -1.40 13.55 -30.43
C GLY A 568 -2.71 14.31 -30.61
N GLU A 569 -3.78 13.66 -31.09
CA GLU A 569 -5.13 14.24 -31.14
C GLU A 569 -5.77 14.34 -29.76
N LEU A 570 -5.34 13.48 -28.84
CA LEU A 570 -5.78 13.46 -27.45
C LEU A 570 -4.57 13.58 -26.54
N SER A 571 -4.61 14.55 -25.62
CA SER A 571 -3.63 14.64 -24.53
C SER A 571 -4.00 13.62 -23.43
N PRO A 572 -3.10 12.71 -23.05
CA PRO A 572 -3.38 11.72 -22.02
C PRO A 572 -3.50 12.40 -20.66
N SER A 573 -4.61 12.15 -19.94
CA SER A 573 -4.84 12.68 -18.59
C SER A 573 -4.87 11.60 -17.51
N GLY A 574 -4.88 10.33 -17.90
CA GLY A 574 -4.92 9.22 -16.96
C GLY A 574 -3.64 9.13 -16.13
N THR A 575 -3.79 8.66 -14.90
CA THR A 575 -2.70 8.38 -13.97
C THR A 575 -2.72 6.91 -13.58
N LEU A 576 -1.56 6.31 -13.29
CA LEU A 576 -1.56 4.96 -12.73
C LEU A 576 -2.37 4.97 -11.43
N PRO A 577 -3.36 4.10 -11.22
CA PRO A 577 -4.07 4.05 -9.95
C PRO A 577 -3.21 3.38 -8.87
N GLY A 578 -3.58 3.60 -7.62
CA GLY A 578 -3.05 2.90 -6.47
C GLY A 578 -1.69 3.41 -5.96
N THR A 579 -0.96 2.54 -5.29
CA THR A 579 0.32 2.85 -4.64
C THR A 579 1.40 3.25 -5.65
N ILE A 580 1.31 2.76 -6.90
CA ILE A 580 2.24 3.14 -7.98
C ILE A 580 2.04 4.61 -8.40
N SER A 581 0.80 5.14 -8.36
CA SER A 581 0.53 6.58 -8.53
C SER A 581 1.27 7.42 -7.50
N LYS A 582 1.13 7.00 -6.24
CA LYS A 582 1.70 7.69 -5.08
C LYS A 582 3.23 7.59 -5.09
N SER A 583 3.77 6.52 -5.70
CA SER A 583 5.20 6.33 -5.96
C SER A 583 5.79 7.32 -6.99
N GLN A 584 5.00 7.87 -7.93
CA GLN A 584 5.46 8.98 -8.79
C GLN A 584 5.69 10.29 -8.01
N LYS A 585 5.10 10.42 -6.81
CA LYS A 585 5.55 11.33 -5.75
C LYS A 585 6.24 10.55 -4.62
N LEU A 586 7.40 9.95 -4.94
CA LEU A 586 8.37 9.31 -4.03
C LEU A 586 7.86 8.06 -3.28
N TYR A 587 8.36 6.88 -3.65
CA TYR A 587 9.39 6.11 -2.92
C TYR A 587 9.41 4.68 -3.49
N PRO A 588 10.59 4.10 -3.85
CA PRO A 588 10.66 2.70 -4.23
C PRO A 588 10.10 1.84 -3.09
N SER A 589 9.36 0.79 -3.44
CA SER A 589 8.79 -0.19 -2.49
C SER A 589 9.79 -0.48 -1.37
N LYS A 590 9.45 -0.10 -0.14
CA LYS A 590 10.38 -0.21 0.98
C LYS A 590 10.61 -1.70 1.25
N GLN A 591 11.79 -2.17 0.89
CA GLN A 591 12.25 -3.49 1.28
C GLN A 591 12.29 -3.53 2.82
N HIS A 592 11.46 -4.36 3.43
CA HIS A 592 11.50 -4.59 4.88
C HIS A 592 12.68 -5.51 5.18
N TRP A 593 13.68 -4.98 5.87
CA TRP A 593 14.84 -5.77 6.29
C TRP A 593 14.55 -6.40 7.65
N LEU A 594 14.99 -7.64 7.83
CA LEU A 594 15.00 -8.27 9.15
C LEU A 594 15.98 -7.49 10.04
N VAL A 595 15.45 -6.94 11.13
CA VAL A 595 16.24 -6.22 12.14
C VAL A 595 16.40 -7.12 13.35
N GLU A 596 17.65 -7.43 13.69
CA GLU A 596 18.02 -8.22 14.86
C GLU A 596 18.47 -7.31 16.00
N ILE A 597 18.40 -7.81 17.24
CA ILE A 597 19.03 -7.17 18.39
C ILE A 597 20.55 -7.34 18.25
N PHE A 598 21.30 -6.26 18.45
CA PHE A 598 22.75 -6.27 18.48
C PHE A 598 23.26 -7.09 19.67
N ASN A 599 24.24 -7.93 19.41
CA ASN A 599 24.94 -8.70 20.43
C ASN A 599 26.44 -8.40 20.33
N GLU A 600 27.05 -7.94 21.43
CA GLU A 600 28.44 -7.47 21.45
C GLU A 600 29.44 -8.53 20.98
N GLU A 601 29.35 -9.76 21.51
CA GLU A 601 30.25 -10.85 21.15
C GLU A 601 30.09 -11.28 19.68
N ARG A 602 28.85 -11.30 19.17
CA ARG A 602 28.53 -11.73 17.80
C ARG A 602 28.86 -10.66 16.76
N ASP A 603 28.50 -9.41 17.04
CA ASP A 603 28.39 -8.35 16.03
C ASP A 603 29.50 -7.29 16.14
N GLY A 604 30.29 -7.26 17.24
CA GLY A 604 31.26 -6.20 17.52
C GLY A 604 32.27 -5.95 16.40
N SER A 605 32.97 -7.00 15.94
CA SER A 605 33.95 -6.90 14.84
C SER A 605 33.32 -6.45 13.51
N ALA A 606 32.09 -6.92 13.22
CA ALA A 606 31.36 -6.53 12.02
C ALA A 606 30.85 -5.08 12.11
N LEU A 607 30.56 -4.58 13.31
CA LEU A 607 30.24 -3.18 13.56
C LEU A 607 31.46 -2.27 13.37
N ASP A 608 32.64 -2.67 13.86
CA ASP A 608 33.89 -1.93 13.61
C ASP A 608 34.19 -1.82 12.11
N THR A 609 33.94 -2.90 11.36
CA THR A 609 34.06 -2.90 9.89
C THR A 609 33.06 -1.93 9.23
N LEU A 610 31.81 -1.91 9.69
CA LEU A 610 30.78 -0.98 9.20
C LEU A 610 31.14 0.47 9.52
N ILE A 611 31.68 0.75 10.71
CA ILE A 611 32.15 2.07 11.12
C ILE A 611 33.25 2.54 10.16
N ALA A 612 34.26 1.72 9.92
CA ALA A 612 35.34 2.04 8.97
C ALA A 612 34.80 2.37 7.57
N ALA A 613 33.86 1.55 7.05
CA ALA A 613 33.24 1.81 5.76
C ALA A 613 32.48 3.14 5.69
N VAL A 614 31.84 3.57 6.78
CA VAL A 614 31.16 4.88 6.85
C VAL A 614 32.18 6.02 6.91
N VAL A 615 33.26 5.87 7.67
CA VAL A 615 34.35 6.85 7.78
C VAL A 615 35.03 7.06 6.43
N ASP A 616 35.39 5.97 5.73
CA ASP A 616 36.08 6.02 4.43
C ASP A 616 35.26 6.68 3.31
N ASN A 617 33.93 6.73 3.44
CA ASN A 617 33.03 7.39 2.50
C ASN A 617 32.87 8.91 2.77
N THR A 618 33.63 9.47 3.71
CA THR A 618 33.61 10.91 4.02
C THR A 618 34.52 11.67 3.05
N ALA A 619 34.11 12.85 2.59
CA ALA A 619 34.90 13.63 1.63
C ALA A 619 36.28 14.01 2.23
N PRO A 620 37.37 14.11 1.41
CA PRO A 620 38.73 14.33 1.92
C PRO A 620 38.93 15.59 2.79
N ASN A 621 38.08 16.60 2.62
CA ASN A 621 38.15 17.87 3.37
C ASN A 621 37.19 17.91 4.57
N GLN A 622 36.61 16.77 4.96
CA GLN A 622 35.63 16.65 6.02
C GLN A 622 36.03 15.52 6.97
N ARG A 623 35.79 15.72 8.28
CA ARG A 623 36.01 14.69 9.30
C ARG A 623 34.69 14.02 9.65
N SER A 624 34.70 12.70 9.81
CA SER A 624 33.54 11.93 10.23
C SER A 624 33.38 11.99 11.75
N GLU A 625 32.16 12.09 12.24
CA GLU A 625 31.88 11.98 13.69
C GLU A 625 32.24 10.60 14.27
N LEU A 626 32.39 9.59 13.40
CA LEU A 626 32.73 8.22 13.78
C LEU A 626 34.24 7.92 13.69
N SER A 627 35.09 8.88 13.31
CA SER A 627 36.51 8.64 13.01
C SER A 627 37.30 7.93 14.11
N SER A 628 36.92 8.11 15.37
CA SER A 628 37.56 7.50 16.55
C SER A 628 36.60 6.60 17.35
N ALA A 629 35.40 6.34 16.82
CA ALA A 629 34.41 5.49 17.44
C ALA A 629 34.69 4.01 17.15
N THR A 630 34.39 3.17 18.14
CA THR A 630 34.44 1.71 18.06
C THR A 630 33.09 1.13 18.43
N SER A 631 32.89 -0.16 18.18
CA SER A 631 31.73 -0.92 18.65
C SER A 631 31.46 -0.72 20.14
N SER A 632 32.50 -0.73 20.97
CA SER A 632 32.41 -0.47 22.42
C SER A 632 32.02 0.97 22.79
N SER A 633 32.21 1.95 21.91
CA SER A 633 31.85 3.35 22.19
C SER A 633 30.34 3.55 22.36
N PHE A 634 29.52 2.60 21.89
CA PHE A 634 28.06 2.65 21.98
C PHE A 634 27.48 1.99 23.24
N ILE A 635 28.29 1.30 24.04
CA ILE A 635 27.81 0.45 25.14
C ILE A 635 28.13 1.12 26.48
N LEU A 636 27.13 1.56 27.24
CA LEU A 636 27.33 2.31 28.51
C LEU A 636 27.37 1.41 29.75
N HIS A 637 26.67 0.27 29.74
CA HIS A 637 26.50 -0.59 30.92
C HIS A 637 26.10 0.18 32.20
N HIS A 638 25.26 1.21 32.07
CA HIS A 638 24.88 2.06 33.20
C HIS A 638 23.55 1.60 33.84
N PRO A 639 23.45 1.40 35.17
CA PRO A 639 22.25 0.83 35.82
C PRO A 639 20.94 1.60 35.57
N GLU A 640 21.03 2.92 35.42
CA GLU A 640 19.89 3.82 35.20
C GLU A 640 19.53 4.03 33.72
N VAL A 641 20.27 3.40 32.80
CA VAL A 641 20.07 3.51 31.35
C VAL A 641 19.81 2.13 30.77
N GLU A 642 18.65 1.95 30.14
CA GLU A 642 18.37 0.71 29.42
C GLU A 642 18.79 0.83 27.96
N GLU A 643 19.54 -0.16 27.48
CA GLU A 643 20.12 -0.18 26.15
C GLU A 643 19.45 -1.24 25.28
N SER A 644 19.12 -0.91 24.03
CA SER A 644 18.57 -1.88 23.08
C SER A 644 19.02 -1.53 21.67
N HIS A 645 20.16 -2.06 21.27
CA HIS A 645 20.78 -1.72 19.98
C HIS A 645 20.34 -2.72 18.90
N PHE A 646 20.35 -2.29 17.65
CA PHE A 646 19.80 -3.05 16.53
C PHE A 646 20.74 -3.08 15.33
N VAL A 647 20.71 -4.19 14.61
CA VAL A 647 21.50 -4.42 13.40
C VAL A 647 20.66 -5.00 12.27
N VAL A 648 21.06 -4.69 11.04
CA VAL A 648 20.67 -5.46 9.85
C VAL A 648 21.90 -6.19 9.37
N ARG A 649 21.82 -7.51 9.26
CA ARG A 649 22.95 -8.40 9.01
C ARG A 649 22.67 -9.32 7.82
N ASN A 650 23.71 -9.64 7.05
CA ASN A 650 23.65 -10.74 6.10
C ASN A 650 23.78 -12.10 6.82
N SER A 651 22.82 -12.99 6.62
CA SER A 651 22.80 -14.30 7.28
C SER A 651 23.94 -15.22 6.83
N SER A 652 24.45 -15.07 5.60
CA SER A 652 25.53 -15.88 5.04
C SER A 652 26.91 -15.33 5.36
N THR A 653 27.13 -14.01 5.21
CA THR A 653 28.46 -13.39 5.37
C THR A 653 28.71 -12.81 6.76
N GLN A 654 27.70 -12.76 7.63
CA GLN A 654 27.74 -12.07 8.93
C GLN A 654 28.03 -10.56 8.87
N ALA A 655 28.15 -9.97 7.67
CA ALA A 655 28.42 -8.55 7.51
C ALA A 655 27.20 -7.71 7.94
N LEU A 656 27.45 -6.62 8.67
CA LEU A 656 26.42 -5.65 9.02
C LEU A 656 26.20 -4.65 7.89
N TYR A 657 24.94 -4.41 7.55
CA TYR A 657 24.53 -3.43 6.56
C TYR A 657 24.01 -2.13 7.20
N GLY A 658 23.66 -2.16 8.48
CA GLY A 658 23.31 -0.98 9.24
C GLY A 658 23.23 -1.26 10.73
N PHE A 659 23.39 -0.20 11.52
CA PHE A 659 23.39 -0.23 12.98
C PHE A 659 22.58 0.95 13.53
N CYS A 660 21.88 0.70 14.63
CA CYS A 660 21.09 1.71 15.36
C CYS A 660 21.26 1.50 16.87
N SER A 661 21.80 2.51 17.57
CA SER A 661 21.88 2.49 19.03
C SER A 661 20.70 3.23 19.66
N THR A 662 20.13 2.63 20.71
CA THR A 662 19.05 3.24 21.49
C THR A 662 19.31 3.13 22.98
N TYR A 663 18.89 4.17 23.71
CA TYR A 663 19.04 4.32 25.15
C TYR A 663 17.72 4.83 25.75
N PHE A 664 17.33 4.31 26.91
CA PHE A 664 16.19 4.81 27.67
C PHE A 664 16.66 5.29 29.05
N PHE A 665 16.59 6.60 29.27
CA PHE A 665 16.99 7.26 30.50
C PHE A 665 15.83 7.33 31.48
N LYS A 666 15.82 6.43 32.48
CA LYS A 666 14.71 6.30 33.45
C LYS A 666 14.42 7.59 34.21
N ALA A 667 15.46 8.30 34.61
CA ALA A 667 15.35 9.53 35.40
C ALA A 667 14.52 10.64 34.71
N THR A 668 14.58 10.72 33.38
CA THR A 668 13.84 11.74 32.61
C THR A 668 12.65 11.17 31.84
N GLY A 669 12.55 9.85 31.69
CA GLY A 669 11.59 9.19 30.80
C GLY A 669 11.87 9.47 29.33
N THR A 670 13.15 9.62 28.95
CA THR A 670 13.54 9.98 27.58
C THR A 670 14.09 8.77 26.83
N GLY A 671 13.45 8.39 25.72
CA GLY A 671 13.97 7.43 24.76
C GLY A 671 14.85 8.13 23.72
N VAL A 672 16.04 7.61 23.49
CA VAL A 672 17.07 8.24 22.64
C VAL A 672 17.46 7.29 21.53
N ILE A 673 17.51 7.78 20.29
CA ILE A 673 18.27 7.15 19.21
C ILE A 673 19.62 7.86 19.16
N GLY A 674 20.66 7.19 19.67
CA GLY A 674 21.98 7.80 19.82
C GLY A 674 22.81 7.78 18.54
N ALA A 675 22.67 6.75 17.71
CA ALA A 675 23.31 6.66 16.41
C ALA A 675 22.46 5.83 15.45
N LEU A 676 22.45 6.24 14.17
CA LEU A 676 21.85 5.48 13.10
C LEU A 676 22.67 5.66 11.82
N PHE A 677 23.31 4.59 11.36
CA PHE A 677 24.09 4.62 10.14
C PHE A 677 23.98 3.31 9.37
N VAL A 678 24.18 3.42 8.06
CA VAL A 678 24.00 2.35 7.07
C VAL A 678 25.23 2.36 6.16
N ASP A 679 25.68 1.17 5.80
CA ASP A 679 26.74 0.93 4.83
C ASP A 679 26.50 1.82 3.59
N PRO A 680 27.45 2.71 3.23
CA PRO A 680 27.31 3.62 2.09
C PRO A 680 26.89 2.93 0.80
N ALA A 681 27.41 1.74 0.51
CA ALA A 681 27.10 0.96 -0.69
C ALA A 681 25.67 0.38 -0.69
N ARG A 682 25.01 0.36 0.48
CA ARG A 682 23.68 -0.22 0.69
C ARG A 682 22.63 0.81 1.13
N ARG A 683 22.97 2.10 1.10
CA ARG A 683 21.98 3.17 1.29
C ARG A 683 20.93 3.11 0.17
N LYS A 684 19.75 3.69 0.43
CA LYS A 684 18.55 3.64 -0.43
C LYS A 684 17.87 2.26 -0.56
N LEU A 685 18.30 1.26 0.23
CA LEU A 685 17.63 -0.04 0.32
C LEU A 685 16.63 -0.15 1.49
N SER A 686 16.21 0.97 2.11
CA SER A 686 15.29 0.98 3.28
C SER A 686 15.81 0.33 4.58
N ILE A 687 17.10 0.01 4.66
CA ILE A 687 17.75 -0.51 5.89
C ILE A 687 17.60 0.48 7.06
N GLY A 688 17.94 1.76 6.85
CA GLY A 688 17.83 2.78 7.89
C GLY A 688 16.40 3.00 8.38
N HIS A 689 15.40 2.83 7.49
CA HIS A 689 14.00 2.91 7.86
C HIS A 689 13.57 1.73 8.74
N SER A 690 14.01 0.52 8.38
CA SER A 690 13.73 -0.70 9.15
C SER A 690 14.33 -0.61 10.56
N LEU A 691 15.60 -0.16 10.65
CA LEU A 691 16.30 0.07 11.92
C LEU A 691 15.61 1.13 12.78
N HIS A 692 15.22 2.26 12.18
CA HIS A 692 14.51 3.34 12.88
C HIS A 692 13.15 2.88 13.41
N ASN A 693 12.35 2.20 12.59
CA ASN A 693 11.02 1.71 13.01
C ASN A 693 11.13 0.70 14.17
N ARG A 694 12.11 -0.21 14.10
CA ARG A 694 12.36 -1.17 15.20
C ARG A 694 12.76 -0.44 16.48
N ALA A 695 13.67 0.54 16.38
CA ALA A 695 14.10 1.37 17.50
C ALA A 695 12.95 2.10 18.18
N ILE A 696 12.10 2.81 17.41
CA ILE A 696 10.94 3.53 17.96
C ILE A 696 9.97 2.57 18.64
N ARG A 697 9.63 1.44 18.00
CA ARG A 697 8.71 0.44 18.59
C ARG A 697 9.23 -0.12 19.92
N THR A 698 10.52 -0.42 20.01
CA THR A 698 11.10 -0.93 21.26
C THR A 698 11.13 0.13 22.36
N LEU A 699 11.46 1.38 22.03
CA LEU A 699 11.44 2.47 22.99
C LEU A 699 10.01 2.80 23.45
N LEU A 700 9.01 2.74 22.57
CA LEU A 700 7.59 2.93 22.93
C LEU A 700 7.07 1.91 23.94
N GLN A 701 7.68 0.72 23.99
CA GLN A 701 7.33 -0.33 24.96
C GLN A 701 7.94 -0.08 26.36
N LYS A 702 8.78 0.93 26.53
CA LYS A 702 9.41 1.24 27.82
C LYS A 702 8.44 1.95 28.76
N GLU A 703 8.29 1.42 29.96
CA GLU A 703 7.44 2.00 30.98
C GLU A 703 7.95 3.39 31.40
N GLY A 704 7.05 4.38 31.44
CA GLY A 704 7.40 5.75 31.82
C GLY A 704 8.03 6.61 30.73
N ILE A 705 7.99 6.18 29.45
CA ILE A 705 8.44 7.01 28.34
C ILE A 705 7.56 8.26 28.16
N LYS A 706 8.20 9.43 28.10
CA LYS A 706 7.56 10.75 27.98
C LYS A 706 7.95 11.44 26.69
N ARG A 707 9.20 11.29 26.26
CA ARG A 707 9.75 11.98 25.09
C ARG A 707 10.74 11.12 24.32
N PHE A 708 10.93 11.47 23.05
CA PHE A 708 11.95 10.93 22.17
C PHE A 708 12.97 11.99 21.79
N GLN A 709 14.24 11.60 21.67
CA GLN A 709 15.33 12.48 21.25
C GLN A 709 16.23 11.81 20.20
N LEU A 710 16.67 12.59 19.21
CA LEU A 710 17.78 12.23 18.32
C LEU A 710 19.10 12.75 18.89
N GLY A 711 20.07 11.86 19.00
CA GLY A 711 21.39 12.14 19.55
C GLY A 711 21.44 12.04 21.08
N SER A 712 22.62 11.75 21.60
CA SER A 712 22.86 11.56 23.04
C SER A 712 24.00 12.44 23.54
N ARG A 713 23.95 12.78 24.83
CA ARG A 713 25.09 13.34 25.58
C ARG A 713 26.02 12.25 26.10
N LEU A 714 25.47 11.05 26.31
CA LEU A 714 26.19 9.89 26.79
C LEU A 714 25.62 8.65 26.06
N PRO A 715 26.38 8.01 25.15
CA PRO A 715 27.69 8.44 24.67
C PRO A 715 27.58 9.67 23.76
N SER A 716 28.58 10.55 23.81
CA SER A 716 28.68 11.79 23.03
C SER A 716 29.32 11.52 21.66
N ILE A 717 28.57 10.82 20.79
CA ILE A 717 29.00 10.51 19.42
C ILE A 717 28.25 11.39 18.43
N TYR A 718 26.92 11.21 18.36
CA TYR A 718 26.03 12.13 17.67
C TYR A 718 25.23 12.90 18.72
N LEU A 719 25.38 14.22 18.76
CA LEU A 719 24.57 15.08 19.64
C LEU A 719 23.19 15.40 19.06
N GLY A 720 22.97 15.03 17.80
CA GLY A 720 21.77 15.30 17.02
C GLY A 720 22.02 14.95 15.55
N ILE A 721 21.26 15.58 14.65
CA ILE A 721 21.45 15.41 13.20
C ILE A 721 22.68 16.23 12.77
N PRO A 722 23.73 15.63 12.16
CA PRO A 722 24.91 16.37 11.71
C PRO A 722 24.57 17.46 10.68
N THR A 723 25.20 18.63 10.81
CA THR A 723 24.96 19.80 9.94
C THR A 723 26.18 20.30 9.16
N GLY A 724 27.38 19.79 9.43
CA GLY A 724 28.63 20.23 8.79
C GLY A 724 28.72 19.93 7.28
N HIS A 725 27.88 19.04 6.76
CA HIS A 725 27.91 18.58 5.37
C HIS A 725 26.75 19.22 4.58
N GLY A 726 26.97 20.37 3.93
CA GLY A 726 25.90 21.23 3.38
C GLY A 726 24.79 20.53 2.58
N ASN A 727 25.13 19.66 1.62
CA ASN A 727 24.14 18.90 0.83
C ASN A 727 23.49 17.75 1.62
N GLU A 728 24.22 17.12 2.54
CA GLU A 728 23.69 16.04 3.37
C GLU A 728 22.78 16.56 4.49
N ARG A 729 23.02 17.77 5.01
CA ARG A 729 22.16 18.40 6.02
C ARG A 729 20.71 18.44 5.58
N LYS A 730 20.43 18.96 4.38
CA LYS A 730 19.07 19.01 3.82
C LYS A 730 18.47 17.61 3.66
N ARG A 731 19.29 16.64 3.21
CA ARG A 731 18.89 15.25 3.01
C ARG A 731 18.51 14.56 4.32
N LEU A 732 19.36 14.65 5.35
CA LEU A 732 19.16 14.01 6.65
C LEU A 732 18.00 14.65 7.40
N ARG A 733 17.93 15.98 7.43
CA ARG A 733 16.83 16.73 8.05
C ARG A 733 15.49 16.37 7.41
N SER A 734 15.43 16.33 6.08
CA SER A 734 14.24 15.90 5.34
C SER A 734 13.88 14.44 5.65
N TRP A 735 14.87 13.55 5.70
CA TRP A 735 14.67 12.13 6.00
C TRP A 735 14.06 11.93 7.39
N PHE A 736 14.63 12.52 8.45
CA PHE A 736 14.06 12.41 9.79
C PHE A 736 12.68 13.09 9.91
N ALA A 737 12.47 14.24 9.25
CA ALA A 737 11.17 14.90 9.25
C ALA A 737 10.06 14.02 8.64
N GLN A 738 10.36 13.32 7.54
CA GLN A 738 9.42 12.38 6.91
C GLN A 738 9.11 11.15 7.78
N LEU A 739 9.97 10.83 8.74
CA LEU A 739 9.71 9.75 9.70
C LEU A 739 8.81 10.20 10.86
N GLY A 740 8.47 11.48 10.97
CA GLY A 740 7.65 12.02 12.05
C GLY A 740 8.42 12.81 13.10
N TRP A 741 9.73 13.01 12.95
CA TRP A 741 10.49 13.88 13.86
C TRP A 741 10.17 15.35 13.60
N GLY A 742 9.91 16.10 14.67
CA GLY A 742 9.64 17.54 14.64
C GLY A 742 10.87 18.40 14.33
N ALA A 743 11.53 18.17 13.20
CA ALA A 743 12.78 18.85 12.83
C ALA A 743 12.66 20.38 12.78
N ALA A 744 11.44 20.94 12.67
CA ALA A 744 11.18 22.37 12.72
C ALA A 744 11.55 23.02 14.07
N LEU A 745 11.54 22.26 15.18
CA LEU A 745 11.81 22.73 16.54
C LEU A 745 13.19 22.28 17.06
N SER A 746 14.18 22.12 16.16
CA SER A 746 15.54 21.65 16.49
C SER A 746 16.37 22.71 17.23
N ARG A 747 17.20 22.30 18.21
CA ARG A 747 18.19 23.16 18.87
C ARG A 747 19.60 22.94 18.28
N PRO A 748 20.34 24.00 17.90
CA PRO A 748 21.72 23.83 17.46
C PRO A 748 22.61 23.43 18.64
N VAL A 749 23.45 22.42 18.45
CA VAL A 749 24.45 21.98 19.43
C VAL A 749 25.76 21.62 18.74
N CYS A 750 26.90 21.78 19.41
CA CYS A 750 28.19 21.54 18.80
C CYS A 750 29.25 21.03 19.76
N ASN A 751 30.29 20.43 19.17
CA ASN A 751 31.56 20.17 19.82
C ASN A 751 32.56 21.24 19.37
N MET A 752 33.37 21.76 20.30
CA MET A 752 34.41 22.74 20.01
C MET A 752 35.76 22.30 20.55
N VAL A 753 36.84 22.72 19.91
CA VAL A 753 38.21 22.38 20.31
C VAL A 753 39.07 23.64 20.37
N ALA A 754 39.83 23.79 21.45
CA ALA A 754 40.94 24.74 21.52
C ALA A 754 42.26 23.96 21.44
N ARG A 755 43.13 24.35 20.51
CA ARG A 755 44.47 23.75 20.32
C ARG A 755 45.57 24.70 20.80
N ASN A 756 46.79 24.19 20.89
CA ASN A 756 47.96 24.95 21.34
C ASN A 756 47.79 25.53 22.75
N LEU A 757 47.14 24.79 23.64
CA LEU A 757 46.78 25.25 24.98
C LEU A 757 48.03 25.62 25.82
N GLN A 758 49.18 25.02 25.51
CA GLN A 758 50.44 25.33 26.17
C GLN A 758 50.89 26.78 25.94
N THR A 759 50.71 27.30 24.72
CA THR A 759 51.03 28.70 24.38
C THR A 759 49.86 29.66 24.56
N TRP A 760 48.66 29.14 24.77
CA TRP A 760 47.45 29.92 25.00
C TRP A 760 47.49 30.77 26.27
N ALA A 761 46.91 31.97 26.19
CA ALA A 761 46.69 32.88 27.31
C ALA A 761 45.26 33.43 27.27
N PRO A 762 44.64 33.74 28.43
CA PRO A 762 43.29 34.28 28.48
C PRO A 762 43.19 35.64 27.74
N PRO A 763 42.07 35.91 27.03
CA PRO A 763 41.85 37.20 26.37
C PRO A 763 41.92 38.39 27.34
N ALA A 764 42.47 39.51 26.87
CA ALA A 764 42.59 40.74 27.65
C ALA A 764 41.20 41.26 28.08
N GLY A 765 41.05 41.62 29.37
CA GLY A 765 39.77 42.10 29.92
C GLY A 765 38.86 41.02 30.52
N MET A 766 39.05 39.74 30.17
CA MET A 766 38.23 38.64 30.70
C MET A 766 38.35 38.48 32.22
N ALA A 767 39.55 38.70 32.78
CA ALA A 767 39.74 38.68 34.24
C ALA A 767 38.93 39.77 34.98
N LYS A 768 38.71 40.93 34.35
CA LYS A 768 37.85 42.00 34.91
C LYS A 768 36.38 41.64 34.77
N SER A 769 35.99 41.06 33.64
CA SER A 769 34.63 40.56 33.40
C SER A 769 34.24 39.43 34.37
N LEU A 770 35.18 38.58 34.77
CA LEU A 770 34.90 37.52 35.74
C LEU A 770 34.75 38.04 37.16
N ALA A 771 35.44 39.13 37.50
CA ALA A 771 35.25 39.82 38.77
C ALA A 771 33.85 40.47 38.85
N SER A 772 33.26 40.92 37.73
CA SER A 772 31.90 41.49 37.70
C SER A 772 30.79 40.44 37.82
N ALA A 773 31.05 39.18 37.44
CA ALA A 773 30.09 38.08 37.57
C ALA A 773 29.74 37.74 39.04
N GLY A 774 30.50 38.25 40.01
CA GLY A 774 30.16 38.16 41.43
C GLY A 774 30.06 36.74 41.99
N ALA A 775 30.76 35.76 41.40
CA ALA A 775 30.75 34.36 41.83
C ALA A 775 32.13 33.90 42.34
N GLN A 776 32.14 33.04 43.36
CA GLN A 776 33.35 32.35 43.84
C GLN A 776 33.47 30.98 43.19
N PHE A 777 34.66 30.65 42.70
CA PHE A 777 34.90 29.38 42.02
C PHE A 777 35.77 28.45 42.86
N ASP A 778 35.43 27.16 42.88
CA ASP A 778 36.31 26.10 43.38
C ASP A 778 36.25 24.85 42.49
N LEU A 779 37.26 23.99 42.64
CA LEU A 779 37.37 22.71 41.95
C LEU A 779 37.32 21.60 42.99
N VAL A 780 36.39 20.67 42.81
CA VAL A 780 36.16 19.56 43.75
C VAL A 780 36.21 18.21 43.05
N TYR A 781 36.44 17.16 43.85
CA TYR A 781 36.65 15.80 43.38
C TYR A 781 35.87 14.82 44.26
N GLY A 782 35.31 13.78 43.66
CA GLY A 782 34.72 12.65 44.38
C GLY A 782 33.36 12.91 45.02
N TRP A 783 32.82 11.85 45.62
CA TRP A 783 31.45 11.79 46.13
C TRP A 783 31.17 12.67 47.36
N ASP A 784 32.20 13.17 48.05
CA ASP A 784 32.04 14.05 49.22
C ASP A 784 31.28 15.34 48.89
N TYR A 785 31.30 15.76 47.62
CA TYR A 785 30.62 16.97 47.13
C TYR A 785 29.36 16.66 46.31
N ALA A 786 28.95 15.39 46.23
CA ALA A 786 27.87 14.94 45.36
C ALA A 786 26.52 15.56 45.71
N GLY A 787 26.16 15.68 47.00
CA GLY A 787 24.86 16.19 47.44
C GLY A 787 24.51 17.56 46.81
N PRO A 788 25.27 18.62 47.13
CA PRO A 788 25.03 19.95 46.56
C PRO A 788 25.08 19.99 45.03
N VAL A 789 26.01 19.25 44.41
CA VAL A 789 26.18 19.24 42.95
C VAL A 789 24.99 18.55 42.28
N LEU A 790 24.61 17.35 42.74
CA LEU A 790 23.48 16.60 42.19
C LEU A 790 22.15 17.33 42.42
N ASP A 791 22.01 18.06 43.53
CA ASP A 791 20.83 18.90 43.77
C ASP A 791 20.81 20.14 42.85
N HIS A 792 21.95 20.77 42.60
CA HIS A 792 22.05 21.88 41.65
C HIS A 792 21.68 21.44 40.22
N ILE A 793 22.22 20.33 39.73
CA ILE A 793 21.95 19.90 38.34
C ILE A 793 20.50 19.44 38.12
N LYS A 794 19.76 19.05 39.17
CA LYS A 794 18.30 18.76 39.06
C LYS A 794 17.49 19.96 38.57
N THR A 795 18.02 21.18 38.71
CA THR A 795 17.40 22.38 38.13
C THR A 795 17.40 22.37 36.59
N SER A 796 18.20 21.48 35.98
CA SER A 796 18.28 21.27 34.54
C SER A 796 17.60 19.95 34.15
N ASN A 797 16.61 20.02 33.26
CA ASN A 797 15.87 18.84 32.78
C ASN A 797 16.52 18.19 31.53
N ARG A 798 17.85 18.28 31.42
CA ARG A 798 18.63 17.76 30.29
C ARG A 798 18.92 16.26 30.48
N GLN A 799 18.62 15.43 29.47
CA GLN A 799 18.92 13.99 29.52
C GLN A 799 20.42 13.69 29.56
N GLY A 800 20.83 12.60 30.23
CA GLY A 800 22.22 12.16 30.31
C GLY A 800 23.12 13.02 31.22
N LEU A 801 22.61 14.17 31.69
CA LEU A 801 23.36 15.12 32.51
C LEU A 801 23.76 14.51 33.86
N ALA A 802 22.80 13.90 34.56
CA ALA A 802 23.07 13.32 35.87
C ALA A 802 24.07 12.17 35.79
N GLU A 803 24.03 11.38 34.71
CA GLU A 803 24.91 10.26 34.45
C GLU A 803 26.35 10.72 34.21
N VAL A 804 26.56 11.78 33.42
CA VAL A 804 27.89 12.39 33.23
C VAL A 804 28.49 12.87 34.55
N TYR A 805 27.70 13.56 35.38
CA TYR A 805 28.15 14.02 36.70
C TYR A 805 28.45 12.86 37.65
N LYS A 806 27.63 11.80 37.67
CA LYS A 806 27.87 10.60 38.48
C LYS A 806 29.12 9.85 38.03
N LEU A 807 29.36 9.72 36.73
CA LEU A 807 30.60 9.15 36.18
C LEU A 807 31.82 9.94 36.64
N ALA A 808 31.76 11.27 36.56
CA ALA A 808 32.84 12.15 37.03
C ALA A 808 33.09 12.03 38.54
N LEU A 809 32.03 11.98 39.35
CA LEU A 809 32.14 11.80 40.81
C LEU A 809 32.74 10.44 41.20
N THR A 810 32.53 9.41 40.37
CA THR A 810 33.04 8.04 40.59
C THR A 810 34.51 7.89 40.20
N ASP A 811 35.05 8.81 39.39
CA ASP A 811 36.44 8.80 38.92
C ASP A 811 37.18 10.08 39.35
N PRO A 812 37.42 10.29 40.67
CA PRO A 812 38.04 11.52 41.19
C PRO A 812 39.50 11.70 40.77
N THR A 813 40.16 10.65 40.27
CA THR A 813 41.54 10.69 39.80
C THR A 813 41.68 11.31 38.43
N ALA A 814 40.66 11.16 37.57
CA ALA A 814 40.69 11.61 36.19
C ALA A 814 39.64 12.67 35.86
N CYS A 815 38.63 12.84 36.72
CA CYS A 815 37.58 13.83 36.57
C CYS A 815 37.52 14.80 37.76
N GLY A 816 37.11 16.03 37.50
CA GLY A 816 36.87 17.05 38.54
C GLY A 816 35.65 17.90 38.19
N ILE A 817 35.10 18.62 39.16
CA ILE A 817 33.92 19.48 38.96
C ILE A 817 34.27 20.90 39.41
N ILE A 818 34.23 21.85 38.47
CA ILE A 818 34.31 23.26 38.82
C ILE A 818 32.93 23.73 39.22
N ARG A 819 32.85 24.46 40.33
CA ARG A 819 31.61 25.03 40.84
C ARG A 819 31.74 26.53 40.95
N ALA A 820 30.68 27.25 40.59
CA ALA A 820 30.49 28.65 40.84
C ALA A 820 29.45 28.81 41.96
N LYS A 821 29.83 29.54 43.01
CA LYS A 821 29.04 29.79 44.22
C LYS A 821 28.72 31.27 44.33
N ARG A 822 27.50 31.58 44.77
CA ARG A 822 27.14 32.93 45.17
C ARG A 822 27.85 33.29 46.48
N PRO A 823 28.52 34.45 46.60
CA PRO A 823 29.29 34.83 47.79
C PRO A 823 28.44 35.00 49.05
N GLU A 824 27.16 35.36 48.90
CA GLU A 824 26.26 35.69 50.01
C GLU A 824 25.85 34.47 50.85
N ASP A 825 25.52 33.36 50.20
CA ASP A 825 24.93 32.16 50.82
C ASP A 825 25.65 30.86 50.45
N GLY A 826 26.67 30.92 49.58
CA GLY A 826 27.40 29.75 49.10
C GLY A 826 26.61 28.86 48.14
N ALA A 827 25.42 29.26 47.71
CA ALA A 827 24.58 28.46 46.83
C ALA A 827 25.23 28.30 45.45
N LEU A 828 25.10 27.11 44.87
CA LEU A 828 25.61 26.82 43.54
C LEU A 828 24.79 27.56 42.47
N VAL A 829 25.49 28.38 41.68
CA VAL A 829 24.94 29.15 40.56
C VAL A 829 25.43 28.63 39.22
N GLY A 830 26.48 27.81 39.19
CA GLY A 830 26.85 27.04 38.02
C GLY A 830 27.87 25.94 38.31
N THR A 831 27.94 24.94 37.44
CA THR A 831 28.88 23.82 37.55
C THR A 831 29.32 23.34 36.17
N VAL A 832 30.51 22.76 36.06
CA VAL A 832 30.97 22.08 34.84
C VAL A 832 31.88 20.90 35.18
N VAL A 833 31.84 19.84 34.37
CA VAL A 833 32.67 18.63 34.52
C VAL A 833 33.96 18.79 33.73
N LEU A 834 35.09 18.43 34.34
CA LEU A 834 36.39 18.27 33.70
C LEU A 834 36.76 16.79 33.67
N TYR A 835 37.41 16.37 32.60
CA TYR A 835 37.90 15.00 32.45
C TYR A 835 39.15 14.96 31.57
N ASN A 836 39.97 13.93 31.71
CA ASN A 836 41.15 13.70 30.87
C ASN A 836 41.01 12.42 30.04
N ASN A 837 41.97 12.16 29.14
CA ASN A 837 42.00 10.99 28.25
C ASN A 837 41.98 9.61 28.97
N HIS A 838 42.28 9.56 30.27
CA HIS A 838 42.30 8.32 31.07
C HIS A 838 41.01 8.10 31.87
N SER A 839 40.09 9.06 31.85
CA SER A 839 38.81 8.93 32.54
C SER A 839 37.90 7.90 31.86
N ARG A 840 37.04 7.24 32.65
CA ARG A 840 35.96 6.42 32.08
C ARG A 840 35.02 7.23 31.18
N LEU A 841 34.83 8.50 31.49
CA LEU A 841 34.01 9.41 30.69
C LEU A 841 34.56 9.58 29.26
N ALA A 842 35.89 9.57 29.09
CA ALA A 842 36.53 9.67 27.78
C ALA A 842 36.28 8.47 26.86
N GLU A 843 35.87 7.31 27.39
CA GLU A 843 35.50 6.14 26.58
C GLU A 843 34.22 6.38 25.77
N TYR A 844 33.32 7.21 26.32
CA TYR A 844 32.03 7.56 25.72
C TYR A 844 32.06 8.86 24.93
N ILE A 845 33.24 9.48 24.76
CA ILE A 845 33.43 10.74 24.02
C ILE A 845 34.55 10.56 23.00
N PRO A 846 34.29 9.86 21.87
CA PRO A 846 35.33 9.55 20.89
C PRO A 846 36.00 10.80 20.30
N SER A 847 35.31 11.93 20.20
CA SER A 847 35.89 13.18 19.69
C SER A 847 37.14 13.64 20.44
N LEU A 848 37.32 13.24 21.71
CA LEU A 848 38.53 13.52 22.47
C LEU A 848 39.74 12.75 21.91
N LYS A 849 39.52 11.48 21.52
CA LYS A 849 40.55 10.62 20.92
C LYS A 849 40.90 11.07 19.50
N ASP A 850 39.98 11.71 18.77
CA ASP A 850 40.23 12.25 17.41
C ASP A 850 41.24 13.41 17.39
N LEU A 851 41.56 14.00 18.55
CA LEU A 851 42.50 15.12 18.63
C LEU A 851 43.95 14.71 18.33
N ASN A 852 44.29 13.42 18.47
CA ASN A 852 45.62 12.83 18.28
C ASN A 852 46.74 13.54 19.07
N GLU A 853 46.41 14.14 20.22
CA GLU A 853 47.31 14.88 21.10
C GLU A 853 46.89 14.67 22.58
N THR A 854 47.72 15.07 23.55
CA THR A 854 47.31 15.07 24.96
C THR A 854 46.20 16.08 25.17
N ALA A 855 45.00 15.59 25.52
CA ALA A 855 43.81 16.42 25.61
C ALA A 855 43.06 16.20 26.93
N GLY A 856 42.36 17.25 27.34
CA GLY A 856 41.34 17.19 28.36
C GLY A 856 40.02 17.70 27.78
N GLY A 857 38.92 17.36 28.45
CA GLY A 857 37.60 17.81 28.05
C GLY A 857 36.87 18.53 29.16
N ILE A 858 35.95 19.39 28.76
CA ILE A 858 35.02 20.11 29.61
C ILE A 858 33.62 19.75 29.11
N SER A 859 32.79 19.20 29.99
CA SER A 859 31.46 18.69 29.63
C SER A 859 30.34 19.28 30.48
N SER A 860 29.16 19.32 29.86
CA SER A 860 27.88 19.45 30.52
C SER A 860 27.76 20.64 31.48
N PRO A 861 28.07 21.88 31.06
CA PRO A 861 27.91 23.04 31.92
C PRO A 861 26.44 23.28 32.29
N VAL A 862 26.20 23.59 33.56
CA VAL A 862 24.89 23.93 34.13
C VAL A 862 25.00 25.30 34.79
N ILE A 863 24.04 26.18 34.52
CA ILE A 863 23.93 27.50 35.15
C ILE A 863 22.50 27.68 35.62
N SER A 864 22.33 28.23 36.83
CA SER A 864 21.02 28.51 37.40
C SER A 864 20.23 29.53 36.54
N PRO A 865 18.93 29.30 36.25
CA PRO A 865 18.11 30.17 35.39
C PRO A 865 17.98 31.63 35.86
N GLY A 866 18.25 31.93 37.13
CA GLY A 866 18.12 33.27 37.72
C GLY A 866 19.37 34.15 37.67
N VAL A 867 20.44 33.72 36.97
CA VAL A 867 21.69 34.49 36.87
C VAL A 867 21.59 35.52 35.74
N GLY A 868 21.65 36.81 36.09
CA GLY A 868 21.53 37.92 35.12
C GLY A 868 22.68 38.01 34.10
N GLU A 869 23.87 37.50 34.43
CA GLU A 869 25.05 37.44 33.54
C GLU A 869 25.40 35.99 33.14
N TYR A 870 24.45 35.26 32.55
CA TYR A 870 24.62 33.85 32.13
C TYR A 870 25.90 33.63 31.32
N SER A 871 26.14 34.43 30.28
CA SER A 871 27.30 34.29 29.39
C SER A 871 28.62 34.50 30.12
N THR A 872 28.72 35.51 30.98
CA THR A 872 29.94 35.80 31.74
C THR A 872 30.30 34.65 32.69
N LEU A 873 29.29 34.11 33.39
CA LEU A 873 29.49 33.01 34.32
C LEU A 873 29.92 31.72 33.60
N LEU A 874 29.30 31.42 32.45
CA LEU A 874 29.66 30.30 31.60
C LEU A 874 31.11 30.41 31.12
N GLN A 875 31.47 31.57 30.59
CA GLN A 875 32.83 31.85 30.14
C GLN A 875 33.85 31.69 31.28
N GLY A 876 33.48 32.03 32.52
CA GLY A 876 34.30 31.81 33.71
C GLY A 876 34.56 30.36 34.04
N LEU A 877 33.50 29.54 34.02
CA LEU A 877 33.62 28.09 34.23
C LEU A 877 34.51 27.45 33.16
N ILE A 878 34.31 27.80 31.89
CA ILE A 878 35.12 27.29 30.78
C ILE A 878 36.58 27.77 30.89
N LEU A 879 36.81 29.05 31.19
CA LEU A 879 38.17 29.60 31.34
C LEU A 879 38.95 28.87 32.44
N LEU A 880 38.33 28.63 33.59
CA LEU A 880 38.94 27.89 34.69
C LEU A 880 39.20 26.44 34.30
N GLY A 881 38.28 25.82 33.56
CA GLY A 881 38.48 24.48 33.00
C GLY A 881 39.68 24.40 32.07
N MET A 882 39.83 25.35 31.15
CA MET A 882 40.99 25.44 30.25
C MET A 882 42.29 25.59 31.03
N ARG A 883 42.32 26.44 32.08
CA ARG A 883 43.50 26.60 32.95
C ARG A 883 43.85 25.29 33.65
N GLN A 884 42.86 24.57 34.16
CA GLN A 884 43.08 23.29 34.82
C GLN A 884 43.61 22.24 33.84
N ILE A 885 43.01 22.12 32.65
CA ILE A 885 43.47 21.20 31.60
C ILE A 885 44.89 21.56 31.14
N LYS A 886 45.23 22.85 31.06
CA LYS A 886 46.60 23.31 30.79
C LYS A 886 47.58 22.88 31.88
N GLN A 887 47.21 23.00 33.15
CA GLN A 887 48.04 22.58 34.28
C GLN A 887 48.29 21.07 34.30
N LEU A 888 47.36 20.28 33.76
CA LEU A 888 47.51 18.83 33.57
C LEU A 888 48.43 18.46 32.39
N GLY A 889 49.01 19.44 31.69
CA GLY A 889 49.96 19.20 30.59
C GLY A 889 49.30 18.87 29.24
N CYS A 890 47.98 19.07 29.10
CA CYS A 890 47.28 18.84 27.84
C CYS A 890 47.57 19.98 26.83
N ASN A 891 47.73 19.64 25.56
CA ASN A 891 47.91 20.61 24.46
C ASN A 891 46.58 21.02 23.79
N ALA A 892 45.52 20.25 23.99
CA ALA A 892 44.19 20.54 23.48
C ALA A 892 43.10 20.44 24.55
N CYS A 893 42.02 21.20 24.37
CA CYS A 893 40.83 21.21 25.22
C CYS A 893 39.57 21.00 24.37
N LEU A 894 38.79 19.96 24.68
CA LEU A 894 37.50 19.68 24.02
C LEU A 894 36.33 20.25 24.85
N LEU A 895 35.36 20.85 24.18
CA LEU A 895 34.00 21.07 24.68
C LEU A 895 33.07 20.11 23.93
N ASP A 896 32.51 19.12 24.62
CA ASP A 896 31.82 17.95 24.02
C ASP A 896 30.29 18.07 23.96
N TYR A 897 29.72 19.17 24.44
CA TYR A 897 28.29 19.49 24.30
C TYR A 897 28.02 20.97 24.60
N MET A 898 27.89 21.81 23.58
CA MET A 898 27.58 23.23 23.74
C MET A 898 26.28 23.62 23.03
N ASP A 899 25.47 24.46 23.69
CA ASP A 899 24.29 25.07 23.08
C ASP A 899 24.72 26.13 22.06
N GLY A 900 24.19 26.03 20.83
CA GLY A 900 24.57 26.91 19.71
C GLY A 900 23.95 28.30 19.75
N ASP A 901 23.12 28.61 20.75
CA ASP A 901 22.42 29.89 20.86
C ASP A 901 23.29 30.92 21.61
N GLY A 902 24.11 31.66 20.87
CA GLY A 902 24.55 33.01 21.23
C GLY A 902 25.91 33.20 21.93
N ASN A 903 26.63 32.14 22.33
CA ASN A 903 27.94 32.27 23.01
C ASN A 903 29.16 31.89 22.15
N PHE A 904 28.96 31.59 20.86
CA PHE A 904 30.04 31.21 19.94
C PHE A 904 31.17 32.24 19.90
N ASP A 905 30.84 33.52 19.77
CA ASP A 905 31.83 34.60 19.68
C ASP A 905 32.72 34.66 20.93
N GLY A 906 32.15 34.38 22.11
CA GLY A 906 32.88 34.34 23.37
C GLY A 906 33.86 33.17 23.47
N PHE A 907 33.47 31.98 23.00
CA PHE A 907 34.35 30.81 22.98
C PHE A 907 35.40 30.89 21.88
N SER A 908 35.05 31.41 20.70
CA SER A 908 36.03 31.68 19.64
C SER A 908 37.05 32.72 20.06
N ALA A 909 36.67 33.74 20.83
CA ALA A 909 37.63 34.65 21.45
C ALA A 909 38.58 33.96 22.45
N MET A 910 38.14 32.87 23.09
CA MET A 910 39.00 32.01 23.92
C MET A 910 39.85 31.01 23.11
N GLY A 911 39.76 31.01 21.78
CA GLY A 911 40.52 30.12 20.90
C GLY A 911 39.85 28.76 20.64
N PHE A 912 38.53 28.65 20.84
CA PHE A 912 37.78 27.46 20.44
C PHE A 912 37.29 27.57 19.00
N ASP A 913 37.60 26.54 18.22
CA ASP A 913 37.06 26.32 16.88
C ASP A 913 36.00 25.22 16.93
N VAL A 914 34.99 25.33 16.07
CA VAL A 914 33.94 24.33 15.98
C VAL A 914 34.47 23.06 15.30
N MET A 915 34.32 21.92 15.98
CA MET A 915 34.75 20.61 15.51
C MET A 915 33.63 19.88 14.75
N HIS A 916 32.46 19.74 15.39
CA HIS A 916 31.27 19.12 14.81
C HIS A 916 30.02 19.93 15.18
N ASN A 917 29.08 20.06 14.25
CA ASN A 917 27.81 20.75 14.45
C ASN A 917 26.63 19.82 14.26
N PHE A 918 25.63 19.93 15.13
CA PHE A 918 24.44 19.10 15.14
C PHE A 918 23.16 19.92 15.38
N GLU A 919 22.04 19.32 15.00
CA GLU A 919 20.69 19.77 15.36
C GLU A 919 20.06 18.71 16.30
N GLU A 920 19.96 19.02 17.59
CA GLU A 920 19.24 18.19 18.57
C GLU A 920 17.74 18.30 18.29
N VAL A 921 17.06 17.17 18.12
CA VAL A 921 15.62 17.11 17.86
C VAL A 921 14.95 16.30 18.97
N SER A 922 13.92 16.87 19.59
CA SER A 922 13.12 16.22 20.61
C SER A 922 11.63 16.29 20.27
N CYS A 923 10.86 15.28 20.64
CA CYS A 923 9.41 15.24 20.45
C CYS A 923 8.72 14.47 21.57
N ASP A 924 7.44 14.78 21.84
CA ASP A 924 6.66 14.07 22.85
C ASP A 924 6.34 12.64 22.39
N ALA A 925 6.31 11.69 23.33
CA ALA A 925 5.99 10.30 23.03
C ALA A 925 4.59 10.13 22.42
N ALA A 926 3.65 11.00 22.79
CA ALA A 926 2.29 11.04 22.24
C ALA A 926 2.26 11.23 20.71
N THR A 927 3.27 11.92 20.15
CA THR A 927 3.42 12.13 18.71
C THR A 927 3.51 10.82 17.95
N TRP A 928 4.07 9.78 18.57
CA TRP A 928 4.33 8.48 17.96
C TRP A 928 3.25 7.43 18.28
N THR A 929 2.40 7.68 19.28
CA THR A 929 1.21 6.83 19.58
C THR A 929 -0.02 7.22 18.76
N MET A 930 -0.06 8.44 18.21
CA MET A 930 -1.15 8.91 17.32
C MET A 930 -0.90 8.57 15.83
N ILE A 931 0.28 8.06 15.50
CA ILE A 931 0.59 7.49 14.19
C ILE A 931 0.29 6.00 14.34
N PRO A 932 -0.70 5.42 13.61
CA PRO A 932 -0.96 4.00 13.67
C PRO A 932 0.35 3.25 13.39
N PRO A 933 0.69 2.18 14.12
CA PRO A 933 1.93 1.45 13.89
C PRO A 933 1.95 0.97 12.43
N ALA A 934 2.78 1.63 11.62
CA ALA A 934 2.91 1.44 10.18
C ALA A 934 3.41 0.05 9.79
#